data_AF-A0A932GFV0-F1
#
_entry.id   AF-A0A932GFV0-F1
#
_cell.length_a   1.000
_cell.length_b   1.000
_cell.length_c   1.000
_cell.angle_alpha   90.00
_cell.angle_beta   90.00
_cell.angle_gamma   90.00
#
_symmetry.space_group_name_H-M   'P 1'
#
loop_
_entity.id
_entity.type
_entity.pdbx_description
1 polymer ?
#
loop_
_entity_poly.entity_id
_entity_poly.type
_entity_poly.pdbx_seq_one_letter_code
_entity_poly.pdbx_strand_id
1 'polypeptide(L)'
;MTDNIQKGIDFLISEQKSNSAFASFSSPDPYSFTTGLRYRSNFSLSMILLASKELSKYDKRVESLREYLALFLLKEKSSFWSFNYWQRDSEEYKRLPYPDDLDDTFSALAALHSYNPDIIDGSILASVSNLLLTNEIQEGGPYRTWLLSSDADQKYREDVDFVVNINIAYFLSLYEIELPNLSAFIDTHVASELYASKYYPASYQAVYFLSRFYKGPYLEKFRTYIQSLYHSALAEEHSVHAALLSSAMLNQHSFSPESTRMLEHITRSQLKDGSWPAFGFCVDPEINGKTHYSGSRALSTALCLEALCSYQSKIEMLSSVFLSPHQTPDKICSFRTRVLKKLSDQRAVLPEILLSPFDCVMNRIVQLDLSYPISSLPFIFAQANSCLRDINSATLEDLGLASLYGWAAYTAFDDCCDENAKNRISVGIYCFRRMQTLFLSLMRQIPSFVSLMDTILGRAEHALQWEISKARVGESGISIPEYGDRLILADRSLGHALGVLAVFFFKGFSIGSPELKSMLRFFGQHLIARQLSDDMHDVEEDIDFGRLSFVCADSLSYLDFVAKINQKNLKKMKKDILEKFWSERIGAVVDIGLSHIEQAFQALSELRDVYDVSMFASLLSRDKELLTGAKKETQAIQAFLRFFNPSLRI
;
A
#
# COMPACT_ATOMS: atom_id res chain seq x y z
N MET A 1 16.13 17.82 9.59
CA MET A 1 14.97 16.90 9.60
C MET A 1 14.98 16.02 10.85
N THR A 2 15.92 15.08 11.03
CA THR A 2 15.94 14.20 12.22
C THR A 2 15.97 14.96 13.55
N ASP A 3 16.77 16.03 13.67
CA ASP A 3 16.77 16.92 14.84
C ASP A 3 15.40 17.61 15.07
N ASN A 4 14.74 18.03 13.99
CA ASN A 4 13.41 18.63 14.07
C ASN A 4 12.35 17.61 14.53
N ILE A 5 12.44 16.37 14.04
CA ILE A 5 11.58 15.28 14.47
C ILE A 5 11.75 15.06 15.98
N GLN A 6 12.99 14.95 16.46
CA GLN A 6 13.27 14.72 17.87
C GLN A 6 12.72 15.85 18.77
N LYS A 7 12.95 17.11 18.38
CA LYS A 7 12.42 18.27 19.11
C LYS A 7 10.89 18.30 19.16
N GLY A 8 10.22 17.93 18.07
CA GLY A 8 8.76 17.85 18.05
C GLY A 8 8.23 16.71 18.93
N ILE A 9 8.91 15.56 18.94
CA ILE A 9 8.58 14.44 19.85
C ILE A 9 8.75 14.86 21.30
N ASP A 10 9.87 15.53 21.64
CA ASP A 10 10.11 16.04 23.00
C ASP A 10 9.01 17.03 23.43
N PHE A 11 8.58 17.91 22.52
CA PHE A 11 7.43 18.78 22.77
C PHE A 11 6.17 17.97 23.08
N LEU A 12 5.78 17.03 22.22
CA LEU A 12 4.55 16.22 22.42
C LEU A 12 4.56 15.47 23.74
N ILE A 13 5.69 14.87 24.12
CA ILE A 13 5.84 14.17 25.40
C ILE A 13 5.71 15.15 26.56
N SER A 14 6.31 16.34 26.48
CA SER A 14 6.24 17.34 27.55
C SER A 14 4.85 17.97 27.71
N GLU A 15 4.08 18.05 26.62
CA GLU A 15 2.74 18.63 26.60
C GLU A 15 1.67 17.63 27.08
N GLN A 16 2.00 16.33 27.12
CA GLN A 16 1.12 15.31 27.66
C GLN A 16 0.89 15.55 29.17
N LYS A 17 -0.37 15.80 29.55
CA LYS A 17 -0.72 16.06 30.95
C LYS A 17 -0.60 14.81 31.82
N SER A 18 -0.69 14.98 33.14
CA SER A 18 -0.71 13.87 34.10
C SER A 18 -1.88 12.89 33.92
N ASN A 19 -3.00 13.33 33.33
CA ASN A 19 -4.12 12.46 32.94
C ASN A 19 -3.98 11.92 31.50
N SER A 20 -2.80 12.07 30.90
CA SER A 20 -2.45 11.65 29.54
C SER A 20 -3.20 12.32 28.39
N ALA A 21 -4.09 13.28 28.66
CA ALA A 21 -4.83 14.02 27.64
C ALA A 21 -4.08 15.26 27.14
N PHE A 22 -4.26 15.60 25.88
CA PHE A 22 -3.85 16.89 25.32
C PHE A 22 -4.89 17.97 25.60
N ALA A 23 -4.48 19.24 25.58
CA ALA A 23 -5.43 20.35 25.62
C ALA A 23 -6.01 20.57 24.21
N SER A 24 -7.33 20.65 24.09
CA SER A 24 -8.01 21.22 22.92
C SER A 24 -8.39 22.66 23.24
N PHE A 25 -8.21 23.56 22.27
CA PHE A 25 -8.59 24.95 22.41
C PHE A 25 -9.61 25.32 21.33
N SER A 26 -10.49 26.25 21.65
CA SER A 26 -11.56 26.76 20.80
C SER A 26 -11.38 28.26 20.62
N SER A 27 -11.29 28.73 19.37
CA SER A 27 -11.06 30.15 19.06
C SER A 27 -11.95 30.63 17.92
N PRO A 28 -12.45 31.88 17.94
CA PRO A 28 -13.10 32.47 16.77
C PRO A 28 -12.11 32.83 15.64
N ASP A 29 -10.80 32.77 15.91
CA ASP A 29 -9.74 32.96 14.93
C ASP A 29 -9.04 31.61 14.67
N PRO A 30 -9.11 31.03 13.46
CA PRO A 30 -8.51 29.74 13.16
C PRO A 30 -6.97 29.76 13.18
N TYR A 31 -6.34 30.94 13.26
CA TYR A 31 -4.88 31.09 13.24
C TYR A 31 -4.31 31.51 14.60
N SER A 32 -5.16 31.82 15.59
CA SER A 32 -4.72 32.32 16.90
C SER A 32 -5.55 31.74 18.04
N PHE A 33 -4.88 31.04 18.96
CA PHE A 33 -5.48 30.38 20.12
C PHE A 33 -5.04 31.00 21.45
N THR A 34 -4.46 32.19 21.43
CA THR A 34 -3.90 32.85 22.63
C THR A 34 -4.95 33.18 23.69
N THR A 35 -6.20 33.41 23.27
CA THR A 35 -7.36 33.69 24.14
C THR A 35 -8.45 32.63 24.03
N GLY A 36 -8.13 31.45 23.49
CA GLY A 36 -9.09 30.39 23.22
C GLY A 36 -9.68 29.76 24.48
N LEU A 37 -10.94 29.33 24.39
CA LEU A 37 -11.57 28.51 25.43
C LEU A 37 -10.91 27.14 25.43
N ARG A 38 -10.84 26.50 26.59
CA ARG A 38 -10.25 25.16 26.71
C ARG A 38 -11.36 24.13 26.77
N TYR A 39 -11.32 23.17 25.86
CA TYR A 39 -12.27 22.06 25.81
C TYR A 39 -11.58 20.70 25.90
N ARG A 40 -12.40 19.69 26.20
CA ARG A 40 -12.01 18.27 26.28
C ARG A 40 -12.73 17.49 25.19
N SER A 41 -12.03 17.24 24.09
CA SER A 41 -12.56 16.53 22.93
C SER A 41 -11.79 15.22 22.67
N ASN A 42 -12.50 14.20 22.20
CA ASN A 42 -11.92 12.93 21.77
C ASN A 42 -11.31 13.04 20.36
N PHE A 43 -11.88 13.84 19.48
CA PHE A 43 -11.43 14.04 18.11
C PHE A 43 -9.92 14.31 18.00
N SER A 44 -9.43 15.34 18.72
CA SER A 44 -8.02 15.71 18.72
C SER A 44 -7.11 14.57 19.20
N LEU A 45 -7.57 13.75 20.15
CA LEU A 45 -6.81 12.60 20.65
C LEU A 45 -6.71 11.49 19.61
N SER A 46 -7.81 11.19 18.92
CA SER A 46 -7.85 10.25 17.79
C SER A 46 -6.89 10.67 16.69
N MET A 47 -6.88 11.96 16.33
CA MET A 47 -6.00 12.50 15.30
C MET A 47 -4.52 12.46 15.71
N ILE A 48 -4.19 12.79 16.95
CA ILE A 48 -2.81 12.68 17.45
C ILE A 48 -2.35 11.22 17.47
N LEU A 49 -3.21 10.28 17.90
CA LEU A 49 -2.88 8.86 17.89
C LEU A 49 -2.64 8.37 16.46
N LEU A 50 -3.49 8.73 15.50
CA LEU A 50 -3.30 8.42 14.07
C LEU A 50 -1.97 8.96 13.53
N ALA A 51 -1.71 10.26 13.73
CA ALA A 51 -0.51 10.93 13.24
C ALA A 51 0.78 10.39 13.89
N SER A 52 0.70 9.84 15.10
CA SER A 52 1.85 9.29 15.83
C SER A 52 2.33 7.91 15.34
N LYS A 53 1.67 7.31 14.34
CA LYS A 53 1.97 5.95 13.85
C LYS A 53 3.44 5.75 13.51
N GLU A 54 4.02 6.69 12.76
CA GLU A 54 5.39 6.58 12.25
C GLU A 54 6.43 7.14 13.24
N LEU A 55 6.00 7.90 14.25
CA LEU A 55 6.89 8.58 15.20
C LEU A 55 7.61 7.58 16.12
N SER A 56 7.00 6.43 16.43
CA SER A 56 7.59 5.46 17.34
C SER A 56 8.82 4.72 16.78
N LYS A 57 9.05 4.81 15.46
CA LYS A 57 10.30 4.38 14.82
C LYS A 57 11.50 5.25 15.25
N TYR A 58 11.24 6.51 15.59
CA TYR A 58 12.28 7.49 15.93
C TYR A 58 12.53 7.59 17.43
N ASP A 59 11.50 7.35 18.25
CA ASP A 59 11.64 7.40 19.71
C ASP A 59 10.69 6.43 20.41
N LYS A 60 11.25 5.52 21.22
CA LYS A 60 10.48 4.52 21.97
C LYS A 60 9.52 5.12 22.98
N ARG A 61 9.76 6.34 23.47
CA ARG A 61 8.84 7.03 24.41
C ARG A 61 7.48 7.32 23.75
N VAL A 62 7.43 7.39 22.42
CA VAL A 62 6.18 7.55 21.67
C VAL A 62 5.28 6.33 21.82
N GLU A 63 5.82 5.12 22.02
CA GLU A 63 4.97 3.94 22.24
C GLU A 63 4.14 4.08 23.53
N SER A 64 4.73 4.60 24.60
CA SER A 64 3.98 4.92 25.82
C SER A 64 2.91 5.97 25.56
N LEU A 65 3.24 7.05 24.85
CA LEU A 65 2.27 8.07 24.45
C LEU A 65 1.07 7.45 23.70
N ARG A 66 1.35 6.56 22.74
CA ARG A 66 0.34 5.87 21.93
C ARG A 66 -0.53 4.95 22.76
N GLU A 67 0.09 4.13 23.62
CA GLU A 67 -0.61 3.23 24.53
C GLU A 67 -1.57 4.01 25.43
N TYR A 68 -1.13 5.13 26.01
CA TYR A 68 -1.99 5.96 26.85
C TYR A 68 -3.17 6.56 26.08
N LEU A 69 -2.95 7.07 24.86
CA LEU A 69 -4.03 7.59 24.02
C LEU A 69 -5.03 6.49 23.64
N ALA A 70 -4.55 5.30 23.30
CA ALA A 70 -5.41 4.16 22.97
C ALA A 70 -6.25 3.71 24.18
N LEU A 71 -5.63 3.56 25.36
CA LEU A 71 -6.34 3.25 26.60
C LEU A 71 -7.36 4.32 26.97
N PHE A 72 -7.03 5.59 26.74
CA PHE A 72 -7.96 6.70 26.96
C PHE A 72 -9.17 6.58 26.03
N LEU A 73 -8.96 6.42 24.71
CA LEU A 73 -10.06 6.25 23.75
C LEU A 73 -10.92 5.02 24.10
N LEU A 74 -10.32 3.89 24.47
CA LEU A 74 -11.05 2.69 24.88
C LEU A 74 -11.97 2.91 26.09
N LYS A 75 -11.64 3.87 26.97
CA LYS A 75 -12.49 4.27 28.09
C LYS A 75 -13.66 5.16 27.63
N GLU A 76 -13.49 5.90 26.55
CA GLU A 76 -14.46 6.87 26.02
C GLU A 76 -15.49 6.26 25.06
N LYS A 77 -15.31 5.00 24.63
CA LYS A 77 -16.28 4.32 23.77
C LYS A 77 -17.62 4.05 24.48
N SER A 78 -18.72 4.05 23.73
CA SER A 78 -20.02 3.59 24.21
C SER A 78 -20.09 2.05 24.28
N SER A 79 -21.23 1.52 24.76
CA SER A 79 -21.54 0.09 24.65
C SER A 79 -21.66 -0.41 23.21
N PHE A 80 -21.93 0.50 22.26
CA PHE A 80 -22.08 0.21 20.83
C PHE A 80 -20.80 0.48 20.03
N TRP A 81 -19.68 0.75 20.70
CA TRP A 81 -18.41 1.13 20.05
C TRP A 81 -18.47 2.43 19.24
N SER A 82 -19.37 3.34 19.64
CA SER A 82 -19.42 4.72 19.14
C SER A 82 -18.69 5.69 20.06
N PHE A 83 -18.31 6.84 19.51
CA PHE A 83 -17.57 7.89 20.19
C PHE A 83 -18.29 9.23 20.08
N ASN A 84 -18.06 10.08 21.08
CA ASN A 84 -18.60 11.42 21.16
C ASN A 84 -17.51 12.45 20.94
N TYR A 85 -17.84 13.59 20.33
CA TYR A 85 -16.95 14.73 20.23
C TYR A 85 -16.36 15.14 21.59
N TRP A 86 -17.18 15.19 22.64
CA TRP A 86 -16.75 15.52 23.99
C TRP A 86 -16.30 14.28 24.76
N GLN A 87 -15.30 14.47 25.64
CA GLN A 87 -14.98 13.46 26.65
C GLN A 87 -16.20 13.26 27.58
N ARG A 88 -16.58 12.02 27.84
CA ARG A 88 -17.82 11.67 28.56
C ARG A 88 -17.84 12.17 30.00
N ASP A 89 -16.68 12.33 30.62
CA ASP A 89 -16.53 12.86 31.98
C ASP A 89 -16.40 14.38 32.06
N SER A 90 -16.45 15.07 30.91
CA SER A 90 -16.23 16.51 30.80
C SER A 90 -17.45 17.36 31.19
N GLU A 91 -17.23 18.65 31.43
CA GLU A 91 -18.33 19.60 31.69
C GLU A 91 -19.04 19.97 30.39
N GLU A 92 -18.33 19.94 29.27
CA GLU A 92 -18.82 20.16 27.92
C GLU A 92 -19.86 19.11 27.55
N TYR A 93 -19.59 17.82 27.82
CA TYR A 93 -20.55 16.74 27.59
C TYR A 93 -21.88 16.95 28.34
N LYS A 94 -21.83 17.57 29.53
CA LYS A 94 -23.02 17.87 30.34
C LYS A 94 -23.74 19.15 29.91
N ARG A 95 -22.99 20.18 29.50
CA ARG A 95 -23.52 21.53 29.22
C ARG A 95 -23.86 21.78 27.76
N LEU A 96 -23.19 21.08 26.85
CA LEU A 96 -23.32 21.16 25.40
C LEU A 96 -23.49 19.75 24.83
N PRO A 97 -24.54 19.00 25.23
CA PRO A 97 -24.64 17.58 24.91
C PRO A 97 -24.76 17.38 23.39
N TYR A 98 -23.77 16.71 22.82
CA TYR A 98 -23.83 16.16 21.48
C TYR A 98 -24.14 14.67 21.55
N PRO A 99 -24.90 14.13 20.58
CA PRO A 99 -24.94 12.69 20.39
C PRO A 99 -23.57 12.19 19.92
N ASP A 100 -23.34 10.89 20.06
CA ASP A 100 -22.22 10.25 19.38
C ASP A 100 -22.40 10.42 17.85
N ASP A 101 -21.31 10.45 17.10
CA ASP A 101 -21.32 10.71 15.66
C ASP A 101 -20.30 9.84 14.92
N LEU A 102 -20.48 9.72 13.61
CA LEU A 102 -19.65 8.89 12.76
C LEU A 102 -18.28 9.50 12.47
N ASP A 103 -18.09 10.81 12.62
CA ASP A 103 -16.78 11.43 12.37
C ASP A 103 -15.79 11.06 13.48
N ASP A 104 -16.18 11.31 14.73
CA ASP A 104 -15.43 10.94 15.91
C ASP A 104 -15.31 9.43 16.06
N THR A 105 -16.38 8.68 15.76
CA THR A 105 -16.37 7.21 15.83
C THR A 105 -15.35 6.63 14.87
N PHE A 106 -15.40 6.96 13.59
CA PHE A 106 -14.51 6.35 12.61
C PHE A 106 -13.08 6.91 12.67
N SER A 107 -12.90 8.14 13.16
CA SER A 107 -11.57 8.66 13.51
C SER A 107 -10.95 7.88 14.67
N ALA A 108 -11.71 7.62 15.74
CA ALA A 108 -11.23 6.86 16.90
C ALA A 108 -10.98 5.38 16.58
N LEU A 109 -11.88 4.74 15.83
CA LEU A 109 -11.72 3.34 15.41
C LEU A 109 -10.49 3.17 14.50
N ALA A 110 -10.27 4.09 13.55
CA ALA A 110 -9.08 4.07 12.73
C ALA A 110 -7.80 4.31 13.55
N ALA A 111 -7.86 5.18 14.56
CA ALA A 111 -6.75 5.43 15.48
C ALA A 111 -6.39 4.18 16.31
N LEU A 112 -7.41 3.49 16.85
CA LEU A 112 -7.24 2.26 17.61
C LEU A 112 -6.69 1.13 16.73
N HIS A 113 -7.22 0.96 15.52
CA HIS A 113 -6.68 -0.01 14.55
C HIS A 113 -5.23 0.30 14.18
N SER A 114 -4.88 1.58 13.97
CA SER A 114 -3.51 2.03 13.68
C SER A 114 -2.54 1.76 14.84
N TYR A 115 -3.02 1.79 16.08
CA TYR A 115 -2.24 1.42 17.26
C TYR A 115 -2.08 -0.10 17.39
N ASN A 116 -3.17 -0.84 17.36
CA ASN A 116 -3.16 -2.29 17.43
C ASN A 116 -4.41 -2.86 16.71
N PRO A 117 -4.24 -3.49 15.53
CA PRO A 117 -5.34 -4.08 14.78
C PRO A 117 -6.14 -5.12 15.57
N ASP A 118 -5.50 -5.86 16.47
CA ASP A 118 -6.14 -6.91 17.29
C ASP A 118 -7.18 -6.36 18.28
N ILE A 119 -7.20 -5.03 18.51
CA ILE A 119 -8.23 -4.39 19.32
C ILE A 119 -9.59 -4.52 18.65
N ILE A 120 -9.67 -4.53 17.32
CA ILE A 120 -10.92 -4.54 16.56
C ILE A 120 -11.13 -5.95 15.99
N ASP A 121 -11.66 -6.84 16.81
CA ASP A 121 -11.99 -8.20 16.41
C ASP A 121 -13.33 -8.29 15.65
N GLY A 122 -13.68 -9.50 15.22
CA GLY A 122 -14.94 -9.74 14.49
C GLY A 122 -16.21 -9.36 15.25
N SER A 123 -16.21 -9.38 16.58
CA SER A 123 -17.37 -8.96 17.39
C SER A 123 -17.53 -7.44 17.41
N ILE A 124 -16.43 -6.71 17.30
CA ILE A 124 -16.43 -5.26 17.22
C ILE A 124 -16.82 -4.82 15.81
N LEU A 125 -16.30 -5.49 14.78
CA LEU A 125 -16.75 -5.28 13.40
C LEU A 125 -18.27 -5.49 13.28
N ALA A 126 -18.84 -6.49 13.97
CA ALA A 126 -20.28 -6.69 14.04
C ALA A 126 -21.04 -5.47 14.61
N SER A 127 -20.48 -4.86 15.66
CA SER A 127 -21.06 -3.66 16.30
C SER A 127 -20.97 -2.45 15.36
N VAL A 128 -19.84 -2.29 14.66
CA VAL A 128 -19.64 -1.24 13.66
C VAL A 128 -20.61 -1.42 12.48
N SER A 129 -20.82 -2.64 11.99
CA SER A 129 -21.80 -2.92 10.93
C SER A 129 -23.21 -2.50 11.34
N ASN A 130 -23.60 -2.74 12.60
CA ASN A 130 -24.90 -2.28 13.10
C ASN A 130 -25.01 -0.75 13.12
N LEU A 131 -23.96 -0.03 13.54
CA LEU A 131 -23.94 1.44 13.50
C LEU A 131 -24.13 1.97 12.07
N LEU A 132 -23.45 1.36 11.09
CA LEU A 132 -23.57 1.75 9.68
C LEU A 132 -24.97 1.48 9.13
N LEU A 133 -25.52 0.29 9.37
CA LEU A 133 -26.88 -0.07 8.94
C LEU A 133 -27.95 0.86 9.52
N THR A 134 -27.78 1.34 10.76
CA THR A 134 -28.74 2.28 11.35
C THR A 134 -28.63 3.70 10.78
N ASN A 135 -27.49 4.05 10.18
CA ASN A 135 -27.19 5.41 9.73
C ASN A 135 -27.14 5.57 8.21
N GLU A 136 -27.27 4.49 7.44
CA GLU A 136 -27.21 4.52 5.98
C GLU A 136 -28.42 5.23 5.36
N ILE A 137 -28.17 6.03 4.32
CA ILE A 137 -29.24 6.61 3.49
C ILE A 137 -29.86 5.53 2.59
N GLN A 138 -29.00 4.63 2.11
CA GLN A 138 -29.31 3.47 1.28
C GLN A 138 -28.23 2.41 1.55
N GLU A 139 -28.49 1.17 1.15
CA GLU A 139 -27.58 0.04 1.38
C GLU A 139 -26.13 0.36 1.01
N GLY A 140 -25.23 0.31 1.98
CA GLY A 140 -23.81 0.54 1.78
C GLY A 140 -23.40 2.02 1.66
N GLY A 141 -24.27 2.96 2.00
CA GLY A 141 -23.96 4.40 2.11
C GLY A 141 -24.56 5.29 1.00
N PRO A 142 -24.38 6.62 1.06
CA PRO A 142 -23.65 7.37 2.09
C PRO A 142 -24.38 7.32 3.44
N TYR A 143 -23.69 7.78 4.48
CA TYR A 143 -24.14 7.71 5.86
C TYR A 143 -24.37 9.09 6.45
N ARG A 144 -25.32 9.15 7.38
CA ARG A 144 -25.59 10.34 8.19
C ARG A 144 -24.55 10.51 9.29
N THR A 145 -24.16 11.75 9.58
CA THR A 145 -23.15 12.09 10.59
C THR A 145 -23.56 11.66 12.00
N TRP A 146 -24.76 12.00 12.44
CA TRP A 146 -25.15 11.88 13.86
C TRP A 146 -25.85 10.55 14.18
N LEU A 147 -25.48 9.92 15.31
CA LEU A 147 -26.16 8.72 15.84
C LEU A 147 -27.35 9.16 16.70
N LEU A 148 -28.54 9.19 16.11
CA LEU A 148 -29.74 9.77 16.71
C LEU A 148 -30.83 8.73 16.97
N SER A 149 -31.60 8.94 18.03
CA SER A 149 -32.91 8.29 18.18
C SER A 149 -33.90 8.77 17.12
N SER A 150 -34.94 7.99 16.86
CA SER A 150 -36.03 8.32 15.92
C SER A 150 -36.65 9.71 16.13
N ASP A 151 -36.61 10.20 17.37
CA ASP A 151 -37.34 11.39 17.82
C ASP A 151 -36.51 12.69 17.71
N ALA A 152 -35.28 12.61 17.19
CA ALA A 152 -34.38 13.75 17.05
C ALA A 152 -34.82 14.75 15.97
N ASP A 153 -34.35 16.00 16.10
CA ASP A 153 -34.60 17.07 15.13
C ASP A 153 -34.17 16.67 13.71
N GLN A 154 -35.03 16.93 12.72
CA GLN A 154 -34.86 16.58 11.32
C GLN A 154 -33.54 17.12 10.74
N LYS A 155 -33.09 18.32 11.16
CA LYS A 155 -31.86 18.91 10.63
C LYS A 155 -30.61 18.07 10.87
N TYR A 156 -30.56 17.33 11.99
CA TYR A 156 -29.45 16.42 12.30
C TYR A 156 -29.63 15.05 11.64
N ARG A 157 -30.87 14.63 11.37
CA ARG A 157 -31.20 13.36 10.69
C ARG A 157 -30.93 13.38 9.19
N GLU A 158 -30.80 14.56 8.58
CA GLU A 158 -30.49 14.70 7.15
C GLU A 158 -29.03 15.12 6.89
N ASP A 159 -28.21 15.18 7.94
CA ASP A 159 -26.83 15.62 7.82
C ASP A 159 -25.94 14.53 7.24
N VAL A 160 -25.59 14.68 5.95
CA VAL A 160 -24.61 13.85 5.23
C VAL A 160 -23.44 14.75 4.86
N ASP A 161 -22.29 14.54 5.50
CA ASP A 161 -21.08 15.29 5.24
C ASP A 161 -20.02 14.46 4.49
N PHE A 162 -19.31 15.12 3.58
CA PHE A 162 -18.31 14.48 2.73
C PHE A 162 -17.13 13.90 3.52
N VAL A 163 -16.56 14.66 4.46
CA VAL A 163 -15.38 14.22 5.20
C VAL A 163 -15.71 13.11 6.19
N VAL A 164 -16.90 13.15 6.79
CA VAL A 164 -17.40 12.07 7.64
C VAL A 164 -17.46 10.75 6.86
N ASN A 165 -18.04 10.79 5.66
CA ASN A 165 -18.10 9.62 4.78
C ASN A 165 -16.71 9.16 4.28
N ILE A 166 -15.76 10.08 4.10
CA ILE A 166 -14.36 9.75 3.85
C ILE A 166 -13.74 9.01 5.03
N ASN A 167 -14.00 9.43 6.27
CA ASN A 167 -13.47 8.76 7.46
C ASN A 167 -14.06 7.34 7.64
N ILE A 168 -15.34 7.16 7.33
CA ILE A 168 -15.97 5.84 7.25
C ILE A 168 -15.27 4.98 6.20
N ALA A 169 -15.15 5.48 4.96
CA ALA A 169 -14.52 4.76 3.87
C ALA A 169 -13.05 4.42 4.16
N TYR A 170 -12.31 5.34 4.80
CA TYR A 170 -10.94 5.09 5.23
C TYR A 170 -10.87 3.93 6.20
N PHE A 171 -11.69 3.92 7.26
CA PHE A 171 -11.71 2.80 8.20
C PHE A 171 -12.07 1.48 7.52
N LEU A 172 -13.11 1.46 6.67
CA LEU A 172 -13.50 0.26 5.92
C LEU A 172 -12.37 -0.25 5.01
N SER A 173 -11.62 0.66 4.38
CA SER A 173 -10.47 0.31 3.55
C SER A 173 -9.33 -0.36 4.32
N LEU A 174 -9.24 -0.16 5.65
CA LEU A 174 -8.27 -0.87 6.49
C LEU A 174 -8.56 -2.38 6.59
N TYR A 175 -9.78 -2.79 6.23
CA TYR A 175 -10.23 -4.19 6.15
C TYR A 175 -10.54 -4.60 4.70
N GLU A 176 -10.07 -3.82 3.71
CA GLU A 176 -10.29 -4.09 2.28
C GLU A 176 -11.79 -4.15 1.90
N ILE A 177 -12.63 -3.45 2.66
CA ILE A 177 -14.07 -3.36 2.40
C ILE A 177 -14.35 -2.14 1.52
N GLU A 178 -14.90 -2.37 0.34
CA GLU A 178 -15.44 -1.33 -0.53
C GLU A 178 -16.95 -1.46 -0.66
N LEU A 179 -17.64 -0.32 -0.57
CA LEU A 179 -19.10 -0.26 -0.66
C LEU A 179 -19.49 0.60 -1.88
N PRO A 180 -20.12 0.03 -2.93
CA PRO A 180 -20.32 0.71 -4.20
C PRO A 180 -21.01 2.07 -4.09
N ASN A 181 -22.01 2.19 -3.21
CA ASN A 181 -22.76 3.43 -3.06
C ASN A 181 -21.99 4.52 -2.30
N LEU A 182 -21.18 4.13 -1.29
CA LEU A 182 -20.24 5.05 -0.64
C LEU A 182 -19.15 5.51 -1.62
N SER A 183 -18.58 4.58 -2.40
CA SER A 183 -17.58 4.89 -3.41
C SER A 183 -18.14 5.84 -4.47
N ALA A 184 -19.35 5.59 -4.99
CA ALA A 184 -20.00 6.47 -5.95
C ALA A 184 -20.27 7.88 -5.39
N PHE A 185 -20.64 7.97 -4.11
CA PHE A 185 -20.81 9.26 -3.43
C PHE A 185 -19.49 10.03 -3.36
N ILE A 186 -18.40 9.38 -2.97
CA ILE A 186 -17.05 9.98 -2.91
C ILE A 186 -16.57 10.36 -4.31
N ASP A 187 -16.72 9.48 -5.29
CA ASP A 187 -16.32 9.71 -6.68
C ASP A 187 -17.04 10.91 -7.28
N THR A 188 -18.32 11.11 -6.96
CA THR A 188 -19.07 12.30 -7.41
C THR A 188 -18.44 13.59 -6.90
N HIS A 189 -17.95 13.62 -5.67
CA HIS A 189 -17.27 14.79 -5.08
C HIS A 189 -15.90 15.01 -5.72
N VAL A 190 -15.12 13.95 -5.94
CA VAL A 190 -13.81 14.04 -6.61
C VAL A 190 -13.97 14.49 -8.07
N ALA A 191 -14.93 13.92 -8.79
CA ALA A 191 -15.24 14.28 -10.17
C ALA A 191 -15.68 15.74 -10.31
N SER A 192 -16.39 16.27 -9.31
CA SER A 192 -16.85 17.67 -9.31
C SER A 192 -15.89 18.65 -8.61
N GLU A 193 -14.77 18.16 -8.05
CA GLU A 193 -13.81 18.94 -7.26
C GLU A 193 -14.46 19.66 -6.04
N LEU A 194 -15.51 19.07 -5.48
CA LEU A 194 -16.23 19.58 -4.32
C LEU A 194 -15.68 18.95 -3.03
N TYR A 195 -14.66 19.58 -2.45
CA TYR A 195 -13.99 19.12 -1.22
C TYR A 195 -14.44 19.88 0.04
N ALA A 196 -15.59 20.55 0.00
CA ALA A 196 -16.12 21.30 1.13
C ALA A 196 -16.73 20.36 2.19
N SER A 197 -16.64 20.76 3.46
CA SER A 197 -17.29 20.09 4.59
C SER A 197 -17.85 21.12 5.55
N LYS A 198 -18.93 20.75 6.26
CA LYS A 198 -19.51 21.59 7.33
C LYS A 198 -18.62 21.65 8.57
N TYR A 199 -17.76 20.65 8.76
CA TYR A 199 -16.98 20.45 9.97
C TYR A 199 -15.51 20.85 9.83
N TYR A 200 -15.04 21.12 8.60
CA TYR A 200 -13.65 21.46 8.32
C TYR A 200 -13.54 22.78 7.56
N PRO A 201 -12.67 23.71 8.00
CA PRO A 201 -12.64 25.08 7.49
C PRO A 201 -12.02 25.22 6.08
N ALA A 202 -11.26 24.22 5.62
CA ALA A 202 -10.57 24.24 4.34
C ALA A 202 -10.56 22.87 3.65
N SER A 203 -10.27 22.85 2.35
CA SER A 203 -10.19 21.61 1.57
C SER A 203 -8.97 20.75 1.91
N TYR A 204 -7.93 21.31 2.54
CA TYR A 204 -6.72 20.58 2.90
C TYR A 204 -7.00 19.36 3.79
N GLN A 205 -7.95 19.46 4.73
CA GLN A 205 -8.37 18.37 5.60
C GLN A 205 -9.08 17.26 4.81
N ALA A 206 -10.03 17.62 3.95
CA ALA A 206 -10.73 16.66 3.09
C ALA A 206 -9.76 15.92 2.16
N VAL A 207 -8.83 16.66 1.54
CA VAL A 207 -7.77 16.10 0.69
C VAL A 207 -6.86 15.16 1.48
N TYR A 208 -6.42 15.58 2.67
CA TYR A 208 -5.61 14.72 3.55
C TYR A 208 -6.34 13.43 3.90
N PHE A 209 -7.58 13.51 4.37
CA PHE A 209 -8.34 12.34 4.78
C PHE A 209 -8.60 11.38 3.63
N LEU A 210 -8.98 11.91 2.46
CA LEU A 210 -9.24 11.14 1.24
C LEU A 210 -7.97 10.46 0.70
N SER A 211 -6.83 11.16 0.78
CA SER A 211 -5.56 10.65 0.25
C SER A 211 -5.11 9.33 0.87
N ARG A 212 -5.57 9.01 2.09
CA ARG A 212 -5.14 7.83 2.84
C ARG A 212 -5.60 6.51 2.23
N PHE A 213 -6.64 6.51 1.38
CA PHE A 213 -7.17 5.29 0.78
C PHE A 213 -7.68 5.42 -0.65
N TYR A 214 -7.94 6.63 -1.16
CA TYR A 214 -8.62 6.79 -2.45
C TYR A 214 -7.83 6.20 -3.62
N LYS A 215 -8.48 5.31 -4.37
CA LYS A 215 -7.99 4.64 -5.58
C LYS A 215 -9.02 4.65 -6.72
N GLY A 216 -10.06 5.48 -6.61
CA GLY A 216 -11.20 5.47 -7.53
C GLY A 216 -10.87 5.94 -8.96
N PRO A 217 -11.84 5.88 -9.89
CA PRO A 217 -11.65 6.19 -11.31
C PRO A 217 -11.17 7.63 -11.58
N TYR A 218 -11.33 8.54 -10.63
CA TYR A 218 -10.90 9.95 -10.74
C TYR A 218 -9.56 10.23 -10.07
N LEU A 219 -8.74 9.19 -9.80
CA LEU A 219 -7.45 9.31 -9.13
C LEU A 219 -6.51 10.37 -9.73
N GLU A 220 -6.35 10.39 -11.06
CA GLU A 220 -5.48 11.37 -11.72
C GLU A 220 -6.00 12.80 -11.59
N LYS A 221 -7.33 12.96 -11.57
CA LYS A 221 -7.96 14.25 -11.33
C LYS A 221 -7.72 14.71 -9.89
N PHE A 222 -7.85 13.80 -8.92
CA PHE A 222 -7.53 14.06 -7.53
C PHE A 222 -6.05 14.44 -7.33
N ARG A 223 -5.12 13.73 -7.98
CA ARG A 223 -3.69 14.07 -7.98
C ARG A 223 -3.40 15.45 -8.57
N THR A 224 -4.08 15.79 -9.66
CA THR A 224 -3.99 17.13 -10.27
C THR A 224 -4.50 18.21 -9.33
N TYR A 225 -5.59 17.96 -8.61
CA TYR A 225 -6.11 18.88 -7.59
C TYR A 225 -5.14 19.04 -6.41
N ILE A 226 -4.55 17.96 -5.90
CA ILE A 226 -3.48 18.03 -4.88
C ILE A 226 -2.33 18.93 -5.37
N GLN A 227 -1.90 18.77 -6.62
CA GLN A 227 -0.84 19.60 -7.19
C GLN A 227 -1.24 21.07 -7.33
N SER A 228 -2.50 21.37 -7.64
CA SER A 228 -2.97 22.76 -7.77
C SER A 228 -2.96 23.51 -6.44
N LEU A 229 -3.12 22.80 -5.32
CA LEU A 229 -3.05 23.37 -3.97
C LEU A 229 -1.63 23.70 -3.50
N TYR A 230 -0.59 23.21 -4.18
CA TYR A 230 0.81 23.37 -3.76
C TYR A 230 1.22 24.83 -3.56
N HIS A 231 0.92 25.69 -4.52
CA HIS A 231 1.34 27.10 -4.46
C HIS A 231 0.62 27.86 -3.34
N SER A 232 -0.67 27.60 -3.13
CA SER A 232 -1.45 28.19 -2.05
C SER A 232 -0.93 27.76 -0.68
N ALA A 233 -0.65 26.46 -0.49
CA ALA A 233 -0.15 25.92 0.76
C ALA A 233 1.19 26.55 1.19
N LEU A 234 2.06 26.90 0.23
CA LEU A 234 3.31 27.60 0.54
C LEU A 234 3.14 29.10 0.75
N ALA A 235 2.19 29.74 0.05
CA ALA A 235 1.96 31.17 0.13
C ALA A 235 1.26 31.59 1.43
N GLU A 236 0.40 30.73 1.98
CA GLU A 236 -0.34 31.00 3.22
C GLU A 236 0.54 30.91 4.48
N GLU A 237 1.78 30.43 4.37
CA GLU A 237 2.74 30.25 5.48
C GLU A 237 2.22 29.40 6.66
N HIS A 238 1.14 28.65 6.47
CA HIS A 238 0.56 27.77 7.48
C HIS A 238 1.18 26.37 7.41
N SER A 239 2.05 26.07 8.39
CA SER A 239 2.74 24.78 8.47
C SER A 239 1.81 23.55 8.44
N VAL A 240 0.58 23.65 8.97
CA VAL A 240 -0.40 22.55 8.96
C VAL A 240 -0.93 22.28 7.56
N HIS A 241 -1.22 23.30 6.74
CA HIS A 241 -1.63 23.09 5.35
C HIS A 241 -0.52 22.39 4.55
N ALA A 242 0.73 22.85 4.73
CA ALA A 242 1.90 22.18 4.13
C ALA A 242 2.04 20.73 4.64
N ALA A 243 1.81 20.47 5.93
CA ALA A 243 1.87 19.11 6.47
C ALA A 243 0.81 18.19 5.89
N LEU A 244 -0.46 18.61 5.90
CA LEU A 244 -1.59 17.84 5.38
C LEU A 244 -1.42 17.52 3.89
N LEU A 245 -1.02 18.52 3.10
CA LEU A 245 -0.80 18.34 1.67
C LEU A 245 0.45 17.49 1.38
N SER A 246 1.52 17.60 2.18
CA SER A 246 2.71 16.73 2.06
C SER A 246 2.34 15.27 2.33
N SER A 247 1.60 15.01 3.41
CA SER A 247 1.09 13.68 3.72
C SER A 247 0.19 13.16 2.59
N ALA A 248 -0.67 14.00 2.02
CA ALA A 248 -1.51 13.61 0.89
C ALA A 248 -0.72 13.22 -0.36
N MET A 249 0.31 13.99 -0.73
CA MET A 249 1.19 13.65 -1.84
C MET A 249 1.94 12.33 -1.60
N LEU A 250 2.40 12.11 -0.36
CA LEU A 250 3.12 10.89 0.02
C LEU A 250 2.23 9.65 -0.02
N ASN A 251 0.98 9.76 0.45
CA ASN A 251 -0.02 8.70 0.37
C ASN A 251 -0.33 8.34 -1.10
N GLN A 252 -0.32 9.34 -1.97
CA GLN A 252 -0.58 9.18 -3.40
C GLN A 252 0.67 8.85 -4.24
N HIS A 253 1.75 8.39 -3.58
CA HIS A 253 3.03 7.98 -4.18
C HIS A 253 3.72 9.04 -5.04
N SER A 254 3.41 10.32 -4.82
CA SER A 254 4.04 11.43 -5.53
C SER A 254 5.29 11.86 -4.76
N PHE A 255 6.45 11.40 -5.19
CA PHE A 255 7.74 11.97 -4.81
C PHE A 255 8.14 13.02 -5.83
N SER A 256 7.98 14.28 -5.47
CA SER A 256 8.35 15.37 -6.36
C SER A 256 9.22 16.42 -5.64
N PRO A 257 9.95 17.27 -6.39
CA PRO A 257 10.66 18.41 -5.81
C PRO A 257 9.78 19.31 -4.94
N GLU A 258 8.49 19.41 -5.29
CA GLU A 258 7.46 20.14 -4.54
C GLU A 258 7.28 19.58 -3.12
N SER A 259 7.19 18.25 -2.97
CA SER A 259 7.10 17.61 -1.65
C SER A 259 8.32 17.94 -0.79
N THR A 260 9.52 17.97 -1.39
CA THR A 260 10.75 18.33 -0.67
C THR A 260 10.71 19.78 -0.17
N ARG A 261 10.24 20.71 -1.01
CA ARG A 261 10.10 22.13 -0.64
C ARG A 261 9.07 22.35 0.46
N MET A 262 7.97 21.61 0.47
CA MET A 262 6.99 21.68 1.56
C MET A 262 7.57 21.18 2.87
N LEU A 263 8.36 20.11 2.84
CA LEU A 263 9.03 19.60 4.04
C LEU A 263 10.10 20.59 4.56
N GLU A 264 10.79 21.29 3.68
CA GLU A 264 11.67 22.41 4.06
C GLU A 264 10.87 23.54 4.72
N HIS A 265 9.71 23.91 4.17
CA HIS A 265 8.83 24.91 4.77
C HIS A 265 8.36 24.47 6.17
N ILE A 266 7.85 23.24 6.32
CA ILE A 266 7.47 22.67 7.62
C ILE A 266 8.65 22.74 8.60
N THR A 267 9.84 22.32 8.17
CA THR A 267 11.05 22.32 8.99
C THR A 267 11.44 23.73 9.46
N ARG A 268 11.35 24.74 8.58
CA ARG A 268 11.67 26.14 8.90
C ARG A 268 10.64 26.80 9.81
N SER A 269 9.39 26.34 9.75
CA SER A 269 8.28 26.86 10.57
C SER A 269 8.23 26.28 11.99
N GLN A 270 9.16 25.38 12.35
CA GLN A 270 9.24 24.83 13.71
C GLN A 270 9.68 25.91 14.71
N LEU A 271 8.98 26.00 15.84
CA LEU A 271 9.28 26.92 16.93
C LEU A 271 10.48 26.42 17.77
N LYS A 272 11.04 27.33 18.58
CA LYS A 272 12.24 27.04 19.40
C LYS A 272 12.06 25.91 20.40
N ASP A 273 10.83 25.70 20.89
CA ASP A 273 10.47 24.63 21.81
C ASP A 273 10.14 23.30 21.10
N GLY A 274 10.31 23.23 19.78
CA GLY A 274 10.08 22.03 18.98
C GLY A 274 8.66 21.89 18.43
N SER A 275 7.71 22.72 18.86
CA SER A 275 6.33 22.65 18.35
C SER A 275 6.14 23.40 17.03
N TRP A 276 4.96 23.23 16.44
CA TRP A 276 4.40 24.14 15.44
C TRP A 276 3.27 25.02 16.01
N PRO A 277 2.97 26.18 15.41
CA PRO A 277 1.85 27.02 15.80
C PRO A 277 0.51 26.26 15.79
N ALA A 278 -0.38 26.60 16.73
CA ALA A 278 -1.74 26.04 16.76
C ALA A 278 -2.53 26.51 15.53
N PHE A 279 -3.39 25.63 15.01
CA PHE A 279 -4.23 25.88 13.85
C PHE A 279 -5.63 25.29 14.07
N GLY A 280 -6.66 25.99 13.60
CA GLY A 280 -8.06 25.57 13.66
C GLY A 280 -8.32 24.44 12.69
N PHE A 281 -8.28 23.22 13.21
CA PHE A 281 -8.35 22.01 12.41
C PHE A 281 -9.78 21.65 11.99
N CYS A 282 -10.73 21.76 12.92
CA CYS A 282 -12.16 21.55 12.68
C CYS A 282 -13.00 22.67 13.31
N VAL A 283 -14.27 22.73 12.93
CA VAL A 283 -15.24 23.72 13.42
C VAL A 283 -15.81 23.26 14.76
N ASP A 284 -15.78 24.17 15.73
CA ASP A 284 -16.36 24.00 17.06
C ASP A 284 -17.79 24.57 17.12
N PRO A 285 -18.55 24.29 18.20
CA PRO A 285 -19.87 24.89 18.41
C PRO A 285 -19.84 26.41 18.30
N GLU A 286 -20.88 26.99 17.70
CA GLU A 286 -21.03 28.45 17.69
C GLU A 286 -21.22 29.00 19.11
N ILE A 287 -20.50 30.08 19.42
CA ILE A 287 -20.60 30.77 20.70
C ILE A 287 -21.03 32.21 20.44
N ASN A 288 -22.18 32.60 20.98
CA ASN A 288 -22.79 33.92 20.75
C ASN A 288 -22.94 34.27 19.25
N GLY A 289 -23.30 33.27 18.43
CA GLY A 289 -23.50 33.44 16.98
C GLY A 289 -22.21 33.64 16.18
N LYS A 290 -21.05 33.27 16.74
CA LYS A 290 -19.78 33.23 16.02
C LYS A 290 -19.29 31.80 15.91
N THR A 291 -18.86 31.43 14.72
CA THR A 291 -18.14 30.18 14.47
C THR A 291 -16.83 30.18 15.25
N HIS A 292 -16.56 29.06 15.92
CA HIS A 292 -15.30 28.80 16.58
C HIS A 292 -14.60 27.63 15.89
N TYR A 293 -13.29 27.52 16.09
CA TYR A 293 -12.45 26.49 15.53
C TYR A 293 -11.71 25.77 16.65
N SER A 294 -11.67 24.45 16.56
CA SER A 294 -10.93 23.59 17.49
C SER A 294 -9.52 23.37 16.98
N GLY A 295 -8.52 23.55 17.84
CA GLY A 295 -7.11 23.44 17.47
C GLY A 295 -6.19 23.37 18.68
N SER A 296 -4.98 22.88 18.47
CA SER A 296 -3.93 22.89 19.50
C SER A 296 -2.53 22.79 18.90
N ARG A 297 -1.53 23.26 19.66
CA ARG A 297 -0.11 23.09 19.28
C ARG A 297 0.27 21.60 19.21
N ALA A 298 -0.33 20.77 20.08
CA ALA A 298 -0.10 19.33 20.08
C ALA A 298 -0.60 18.68 18.79
N LEU A 299 -1.83 18.99 18.37
CA LEU A 299 -2.38 18.48 17.11
C LEU A 299 -1.58 18.96 15.90
N SER A 300 -1.29 20.26 15.81
CA SER A 300 -0.45 20.80 14.73
C SER A 300 0.92 20.13 14.67
N THR A 301 1.54 19.92 15.83
CA THR A 301 2.87 19.28 15.92
C THR A 301 2.80 17.82 15.49
N ALA A 302 1.79 17.07 15.91
CA ALA A 302 1.61 15.68 15.51
C ALA A 302 1.46 15.55 13.98
N LEU A 303 0.65 16.40 13.34
CA LEU A 303 0.46 16.40 11.89
C LEU A 303 1.73 16.79 11.12
N CYS A 304 2.47 17.80 11.60
CA CYS A 304 3.77 18.17 11.02
C CYS A 304 4.79 17.03 11.14
N LEU A 305 4.83 16.35 12.29
CA LEU A 305 5.71 15.20 12.51
C LEU A 305 5.33 14.00 11.66
N GLU A 306 4.04 13.72 11.47
CA GLU A 306 3.56 12.68 10.57
C GLU A 306 4.13 12.88 9.16
N ALA A 307 4.04 14.10 8.61
CA ALA A 307 4.57 14.41 7.29
C ALA A 307 6.09 14.19 7.19
N LEU A 308 6.85 14.70 8.18
CA LEU A 308 8.32 14.55 8.22
C LEU A 308 8.75 13.08 8.39
N CYS A 309 8.13 12.36 9.32
CA CYS A 309 8.44 10.96 9.61
C CYS A 309 8.02 10.03 8.47
N SER A 310 6.89 10.30 7.82
CA SER A 310 6.42 9.51 6.66
C SER A 310 7.38 9.65 5.49
N TYR A 311 7.86 10.87 5.22
CA TYR A 311 8.87 11.09 4.19
C TYR A 311 10.17 10.35 4.49
N GLN A 312 10.69 10.50 5.71
CA GLN A 312 11.96 9.88 6.10
C GLN A 312 11.85 8.35 6.12
N SER A 313 10.76 7.78 6.66
CA SER A 313 10.53 6.32 6.66
C SER A 313 10.44 5.75 5.25
N LYS A 314 9.91 6.51 4.29
CA LYS A 314 9.82 6.07 2.91
C LYS A 314 11.19 6.12 2.21
N ILE A 315 12.04 7.10 2.53
CA ILE A 315 13.46 7.09 2.13
C ILE A 315 14.22 5.91 2.78
N GLU A 316 13.99 5.65 4.06
CA GLU A 316 14.63 4.56 4.79
C GLU A 316 14.15 3.19 4.32
N MET A 317 12.87 2.99 3.98
CA MET A 317 12.37 1.74 3.37
C MET A 317 13.07 1.47 2.04
N LEU A 318 13.21 2.49 1.19
CA LEU A 318 13.97 2.39 -0.07
C LEU A 318 15.44 1.98 0.17
N SER A 319 15.92 2.21 1.39
CA SER A 319 17.28 1.91 1.82
C SER A 319 17.40 0.53 2.49
N SER A 320 16.55 0.22 3.46
CA SER A 320 16.73 -0.90 4.38
C SER A 320 16.42 -2.27 3.76
N VAL A 321 15.56 -2.32 2.73
CA VAL A 321 15.19 -3.58 2.08
C VAL A 321 16.35 -4.14 1.24
N PHE A 322 17.35 -3.32 0.90
CA PHE A 322 18.36 -3.66 -0.12
C PHE A 322 19.81 -3.39 0.24
N LEU A 323 20.12 -2.95 1.46
CA LEU A 323 21.48 -2.54 1.83
C LEU A 323 22.13 -3.48 2.84
N SER A 324 23.27 -4.03 2.43
CA SER A 324 24.31 -4.55 3.33
C SER A 324 24.98 -3.38 4.08
N PRO A 325 25.57 -3.56 5.28
CA PRO A 325 26.29 -2.50 6.02
C PRO A 325 27.43 -1.79 5.27
N HIS A 326 27.77 -2.25 4.06
CA HIS A 326 28.77 -1.62 3.17
C HIS A 326 28.16 -0.76 2.03
N GLN A 327 26.84 -0.68 1.93
CA GLN A 327 26.14 0.08 0.90
C GLN A 327 25.36 1.23 1.54
N THR A 328 25.39 2.43 0.94
CA THR A 328 24.59 3.57 1.42
C THR A 328 23.36 3.77 0.52
N PRO A 329 22.23 4.22 1.09
CA PRO A 329 21.00 4.60 0.36
C PRO A 329 21.29 5.42 -0.90
N ASP A 330 22.19 6.39 -0.73
CA ASP A 330 22.56 7.35 -1.76
C ASP A 330 23.19 6.69 -2.98
N LYS A 331 23.92 5.59 -2.80
CA LYS A 331 24.58 4.88 -3.92
C LYS A 331 23.57 4.12 -4.77
N ILE A 332 22.59 3.44 -4.16
CA ILE A 332 21.53 2.76 -4.90
C ILE A 332 20.65 3.79 -5.62
N CYS A 333 20.25 4.85 -4.92
CA CYS A 333 19.45 5.92 -5.51
C CYS A 333 20.18 6.58 -6.69
N SER A 334 21.47 6.88 -6.52
CA SER A 334 22.31 7.43 -7.59
C SER A 334 22.46 6.46 -8.76
N PHE A 335 22.68 5.17 -8.51
CA PHE A 335 22.77 4.14 -9.55
C PHE A 335 21.46 4.05 -10.35
N ARG A 336 20.33 3.93 -9.66
CA ARG A 336 19.02 3.88 -10.29
C ARG A 336 18.73 5.13 -11.11
N THR A 337 19.07 6.32 -10.60
CA THR A 337 18.93 7.57 -11.34
C THR A 337 19.67 7.52 -12.68
N ARG A 338 20.87 6.90 -12.72
CA ARG A 338 21.62 6.72 -13.97
C ARG A 338 20.94 5.72 -14.91
N VAL A 339 20.39 4.62 -14.40
CA VAL A 339 19.62 3.66 -15.22
C VAL A 339 18.37 4.32 -15.81
N LEU A 340 17.61 5.06 -14.99
CA LEU A 340 16.41 5.78 -15.44
C LEU A 340 16.74 6.90 -16.42
N LYS A 341 17.90 7.55 -16.28
CA LYS A 341 18.40 8.48 -17.29
C LYS A 341 18.63 7.78 -18.63
N LYS A 342 19.31 6.63 -18.66
CA LYS A 342 19.49 5.84 -19.89
C LYS A 342 18.14 5.40 -20.50
N LEU A 343 17.17 5.04 -19.67
CA LEU A 343 15.80 4.74 -20.11
C LEU A 343 15.15 5.96 -20.76
N SER A 344 15.24 7.14 -20.14
CA SER A 344 14.71 8.40 -20.66
C SER A 344 15.36 8.78 -22.01
N ASP A 345 16.67 8.60 -22.13
CA ASP A 345 17.40 8.85 -23.38
C ASP A 345 16.91 7.91 -24.50
N GLN A 346 16.63 6.64 -24.19
CA GLN A 346 16.06 5.69 -25.15
C GLN A 346 14.58 5.95 -25.45
N ARG A 347 13.82 6.46 -24.48
CA ARG A 347 12.42 6.89 -24.67
C ARG A 347 12.33 8.07 -25.63
N ALA A 348 13.27 9.02 -25.57
CA ALA A 348 13.26 10.24 -26.39
C ALA A 348 13.33 9.97 -27.90
N VAL A 349 13.82 8.79 -28.31
CA VAL A 349 13.93 8.38 -29.72
C VAL A 349 12.84 7.40 -30.16
N LEU A 350 11.85 7.12 -29.29
CA LEU A 350 10.72 6.28 -29.65
C LEU A 350 9.79 6.95 -30.66
N PRO A 351 9.23 6.20 -31.62
CA PRO A 351 8.14 6.69 -32.45
C PRO A 351 6.96 7.17 -31.60
N GLU A 352 6.33 8.28 -31.99
CA GLU A 352 5.23 8.92 -31.24
C GLU A 352 4.10 7.94 -30.87
N ILE A 353 3.74 7.05 -31.79
CA ILE A 353 2.71 6.03 -31.60
C ILE A 353 3.01 5.03 -30.46
N LEU A 354 4.28 4.87 -30.08
CA LEU A 354 4.68 3.98 -28.99
C LEU A 354 4.82 4.70 -27.65
N LEU A 355 4.87 6.05 -27.61
CA LEU A 355 5.16 6.79 -26.38
C LEU A 355 4.13 6.52 -25.28
N SER A 356 2.84 6.73 -25.57
CA SER A 356 1.77 6.53 -24.59
C SER A 356 1.70 5.09 -24.04
N PRO A 357 1.64 4.03 -24.86
CA PRO A 357 1.60 2.67 -24.33
C PRO A 357 2.92 2.27 -23.65
N PHE A 358 4.06 2.80 -24.10
CA PHE A 358 5.35 2.58 -23.44
C PHE A 358 5.37 3.20 -22.05
N ASP A 359 4.91 4.45 -21.91
CA ASP A 359 4.85 5.15 -20.62
C ASP A 359 3.91 4.46 -19.64
N CYS A 360 2.76 3.97 -20.14
CA CYS A 360 1.82 3.21 -19.33
C CYS A 360 2.50 1.99 -18.68
N VAL A 361 3.17 1.15 -19.48
CA VAL A 361 3.87 -0.03 -18.95
C VAL A 361 5.08 0.38 -18.11
N MET A 362 5.91 1.32 -18.58
CA MET A 362 7.17 1.68 -17.91
C MET A 362 6.92 2.35 -16.58
N ASN A 363 5.93 3.24 -16.48
CA ASN A 363 5.62 3.88 -15.20
C ASN A 363 5.20 2.83 -14.17
N ARG A 364 4.41 1.82 -14.55
CA ARG A 364 4.09 0.69 -13.66
C ARG A 364 5.36 -0.03 -13.20
N ILE A 365 6.28 -0.35 -14.12
CA ILE A 365 7.53 -1.05 -13.77
C ILE A 365 8.45 -0.19 -12.91
N VAL A 366 8.61 1.10 -13.21
CA VAL A 366 9.44 2.02 -12.42
C VAL A 366 8.85 2.23 -11.03
N GLN A 367 7.53 2.26 -10.88
CA GLN A 367 6.89 2.29 -9.57
C GLN A 367 7.13 0.99 -8.80
N LEU A 368 6.96 -0.17 -9.44
CA LEU A 368 7.29 -1.47 -8.84
C LEU A 368 8.77 -1.55 -8.44
N ASP A 369 9.67 -0.96 -9.24
CA ASP A 369 11.10 -0.91 -8.98
C ASP A 369 11.46 -0.16 -7.69
N LEU A 370 10.56 0.68 -7.15
CA LEU A 370 10.73 1.32 -5.83
C LEU A 370 10.64 0.30 -4.69
N SER A 371 9.72 -0.66 -4.80
CA SER A 371 9.44 -1.62 -3.73
C SER A 371 10.09 -2.98 -3.97
N TYR A 372 10.58 -3.25 -5.18
CA TYR A 372 11.19 -4.51 -5.58
C TYR A 372 12.32 -4.19 -6.57
N PRO A 373 13.60 -4.47 -6.29
CA PRO A 373 14.72 -3.79 -6.91
C PRO A 373 15.05 -4.43 -8.27
N ILE A 374 14.21 -4.23 -9.29
CA ILE A 374 14.34 -4.80 -10.64
C ILE A 374 15.61 -4.28 -11.33
N SER A 375 15.74 -2.95 -11.41
CA SER A 375 16.85 -2.29 -12.11
C SER A 375 18.16 -2.38 -11.32
N SER A 376 18.05 -2.44 -10.00
CA SER A 376 19.19 -2.34 -9.09
C SER A 376 19.72 -3.70 -8.65
N LEU A 377 18.99 -4.81 -8.89
CA LEU A 377 19.37 -6.16 -8.47
C LEU A 377 20.81 -6.54 -8.84
N PRO A 378 21.28 -6.36 -10.10
CA PRO A 378 22.63 -6.76 -10.48
C PRO A 378 23.70 -5.93 -9.76
N PHE A 379 23.43 -4.63 -9.57
CA PHE A 379 24.32 -3.72 -8.87
C PHE A 379 24.42 -4.04 -7.39
N ILE A 380 23.28 -4.23 -6.72
CA ILE A 380 23.25 -4.55 -5.29
C ILE A 380 24.00 -5.85 -5.04
N PHE A 381 23.74 -6.88 -5.86
CA PHE A 381 24.41 -8.17 -5.74
C PHE A 381 25.93 -8.07 -5.96
N ALA A 382 26.36 -7.37 -7.02
CA ALA A 382 27.79 -7.19 -7.29
C ALA A 382 28.49 -6.38 -6.19
N GLN A 383 27.83 -5.35 -5.64
CA GLN A 383 28.41 -4.49 -4.60
C GLN A 383 28.45 -5.16 -3.22
N ALA A 384 27.50 -6.05 -2.91
CA ALA A 384 27.52 -6.76 -1.64
C ALA A 384 28.74 -7.71 -1.55
N ASN A 385 29.16 -8.27 -2.69
CA ASN A 385 30.12 -9.36 -2.76
C ASN A 385 31.50 -8.90 -3.25
N SER A 386 32.52 -8.90 -2.37
CA SER A 386 33.86 -8.37 -2.67
C SER A 386 34.49 -8.96 -3.94
N CYS A 387 34.34 -10.27 -4.18
CA CYS A 387 34.84 -10.93 -5.38
C CYS A 387 34.13 -10.50 -6.68
N LEU A 388 32.94 -9.89 -6.57
CA LEU A 388 32.11 -9.44 -7.69
C LEU A 388 32.18 -7.92 -7.94
N ARG A 389 32.79 -7.14 -7.02
CA ARG A 389 32.77 -5.66 -7.03
C ARG A 389 33.45 -5.00 -8.22
N ASP A 390 34.45 -5.63 -8.84
CA ASP A 390 35.25 -5.01 -9.91
C ASP A 390 34.54 -4.90 -11.27
N ILE A 391 33.26 -5.29 -11.37
CA ILE A 391 32.48 -5.10 -12.58
C ILE A 391 32.24 -3.60 -12.79
N ASN A 392 32.47 -3.12 -14.01
CA ASN A 392 32.30 -1.72 -14.37
C ASN A 392 30.86 -1.23 -14.10
N SER A 393 30.70 -0.06 -13.46
CA SER A 393 29.40 0.56 -13.18
C SER A 393 28.55 0.71 -14.45
N ALA A 394 29.13 1.08 -15.60
CA ALA A 394 28.39 1.24 -16.85
C ALA A 394 27.78 -0.09 -17.32
N THR A 395 28.51 -1.21 -17.15
CA THR A 395 28.03 -2.57 -17.42
C THR A 395 26.87 -2.93 -16.49
N LEU A 396 27.00 -2.65 -15.19
CA LEU A 396 25.91 -2.89 -14.22
C LEU A 396 24.67 -2.06 -14.55
N GLU A 397 24.83 -0.81 -14.99
CA GLU A 397 23.73 0.05 -15.43
C GLU A 397 23.01 -0.53 -16.66
N ASP A 398 23.75 -1.10 -17.61
CA ASP A 398 23.16 -1.75 -18.80
C ASP A 398 22.45 -3.07 -18.45
N LEU A 399 22.97 -3.84 -17.49
CA LEU A 399 22.27 -5.00 -16.92
C LEU A 399 20.98 -4.59 -16.19
N GLY A 400 21.03 -3.49 -15.44
CA GLY A 400 19.86 -2.93 -14.78
C GLY A 400 18.79 -2.47 -15.78
N LEU A 401 19.22 -1.81 -16.85
CA LEU A 401 18.33 -1.41 -17.94
C LEU A 401 17.74 -2.62 -18.68
N ALA A 402 18.54 -3.66 -18.94
CA ALA A 402 18.06 -4.91 -19.53
C ALA A 402 16.99 -5.59 -18.66
N SER A 403 17.20 -5.58 -17.34
CA SER A 403 16.25 -6.15 -16.37
C SER A 403 14.91 -5.41 -16.36
N LEU A 404 14.93 -4.07 -16.44
CA LEU A 404 13.71 -3.26 -16.60
C LEU A 404 12.96 -3.60 -17.89
N TYR A 405 13.66 -3.68 -19.02
CA TYR A 405 13.06 -4.05 -20.30
C TYR A 405 12.50 -5.47 -20.30
N GLY A 406 13.15 -6.41 -19.61
CA GLY A 406 12.63 -7.76 -19.44
C GLY A 406 11.31 -7.78 -18.67
N TRP A 407 11.27 -7.12 -17.52
CA TRP A 407 10.06 -7.05 -16.69
C TRP A 407 8.89 -6.37 -17.42
N ALA A 408 9.20 -5.30 -18.13
CA ALA A 408 8.27 -4.61 -19.01
C ALA A 408 7.70 -5.50 -20.11
N ALA A 409 8.55 -6.32 -20.74
CA ALA A 409 8.12 -7.22 -21.79
C ALA A 409 7.16 -8.28 -21.24
N TYR A 410 7.52 -8.93 -20.13
CA TYR A 410 6.66 -9.94 -19.49
C TYR A 410 5.32 -9.34 -19.07
N THR A 411 5.33 -8.17 -18.42
CA THR A 411 4.10 -7.48 -18.03
C THR A 411 3.24 -7.13 -19.23
N ALA A 412 3.82 -6.61 -20.32
CA ALA A 412 3.05 -6.28 -21.52
C ALA A 412 2.46 -7.52 -22.21
N PHE A 413 3.17 -8.66 -22.20
CA PHE A 413 2.65 -9.90 -22.76
C PHE A 413 1.55 -10.51 -21.90
N ASP A 414 1.71 -10.44 -20.59
CA ASP A 414 0.70 -10.84 -19.60
C ASP A 414 -0.57 -10.00 -19.80
N ASP A 415 -0.46 -8.67 -19.77
CA ASP A 415 -1.56 -7.74 -20.03
C ASP A 415 -2.29 -8.01 -21.37
N CYS A 416 -1.56 -8.43 -22.41
CA CYS A 416 -2.16 -8.79 -23.71
C CYS A 416 -2.99 -10.07 -23.63
N CYS A 417 -2.52 -11.05 -22.85
CA CYS A 417 -3.27 -12.29 -22.57
C CYS A 417 -4.48 -12.02 -21.67
N ASP A 418 -4.42 -10.92 -20.92
CA ASP A 418 -5.27 -10.69 -19.76
C ASP A 418 -6.43 -9.74 -20.03
N GLU A 419 -6.13 -8.55 -20.55
CA GLU A 419 -7.06 -7.43 -20.62
C GLU A 419 -7.59 -7.20 -22.05
N ASN A 420 -7.32 -8.11 -22.99
CA ASN A 420 -7.49 -7.85 -24.43
C ASN A 420 -6.74 -6.57 -24.88
N ALA A 421 -5.68 -6.18 -24.16
CA ALA A 421 -4.87 -4.98 -24.39
C ALA A 421 -3.93 -5.16 -25.60
N LYS A 422 -4.49 -5.45 -26.78
CA LYS A 422 -3.77 -5.72 -28.03
C LYS A 422 -2.82 -4.59 -28.44
N ASN A 423 -3.06 -3.38 -27.95
CA ASN A 423 -2.19 -2.22 -28.15
C ASN A 423 -0.87 -2.29 -27.37
N ARG A 424 -0.72 -3.17 -26.37
CA ARG A 424 0.51 -3.36 -25.58
C ARG A 424 1.50 -4.34 -26.23
N ILE A 425 1.08 -5.15 -27.20
CA ILE A 425 1.93 -6.17 -27.83
C ILE A 425 3.18 -5.58 -28.50
N SER A 426 3.04 -4.43 -29.14
CA SER A 426 4.14 -3.73 -29.82
C SER A 426 5.18 -3.24 -28.83
N VAL A 427 4.74 -2.75 -27.66
CA VAL A 427 5.62 -2.36 -26.55
C VAL A 427 6.30 -3.59 -25.95
N GLY A 428 5.57 -4.69 -25.74
CA GLY A 428 6.15 -5.96 -25.27
C GLY A 428 7.26 -6.46 -26.18
N ILE A 429 7.01 -6.52 -27.49
CA ILE A 429 8.02 -6.89 -28.51
C ILE A 429 9.21 -5.93 -28.49
N TYR A 430 8.96 -4.63 -28.40
CA TYR A 430 10.04 -3.63 -28.33
C TYR A 430 10.93 -3.88 -27.12
N CYS A 431 10.34 -3.94 -25.92
CA CYS A 431 11.05 -4.16 -24.66
C CYS A 431 11.81 -5.48 -24.67
N PHE A 432 11.20 -6.57 -25.15
CA PHE A 432 11.87 -7.87 -25.26
C PHE A 432 13.12 -7.82 -26.15
N ARG A 433 13.00 -7.19 -27.33
CA ARG A 433 14.13 -6.99 -28.25
C ARG A 433 15.22 -6.11 -27.64
N ARG A 434 14.85 -5.06 -26.89
CA ARG A 434 15.82 -4.19 -26.19
C ARG A 434 16.57 -4.95 -25.10
N MET A 435 15.87 -5.75 -24.29
CA MET A 435 16.48 -6.64 -23.30
C MET A 435 17.51 -7.56 -23.96
N GLN A 436 17.11 -8.30 -25.00
CA GLN A 436 18.02 -9.22 -25.71
C GLN A 436 19.22 -8.49 -26.32
N THR A 437 18.99 -7.32 -26.93
CA THR A 437 20.08 -6.51 -27.52
C THR A 437 21.11 -6.10 -26.47
N LEU A 438 20.65 -5.66 -25.30
CA LEU A 438 21.55 -5.27 -24.21
C LEU A 438 22.35 -6.48 -23.71
N PHE A 439 21.69 -7.60 -23.38
CA PHE A 439 22.40 -8.80 -22.93
C PHE A 439 23.39 -9.33 -23.97
N LEU A 440 23.01 -9.40 -25.25
CA LEU A 440 23.91 -9.83 -26.31
C LEU A 440 25.08 -8.86 -26.49
N SER A 441 24.85 -7.54 -26.38
CA SER A 441 25.94 -6.57 -26.48
C SER A 441 26.98 -6.74 -25.38
N LEU A 442 26.53 -7.12 -24.18
CA LEU A 442 27.37 -7.30 -22.99
C LEU A 442 28.06 -8.68 -22.97
N MET A 443 27.36 -9.73 -23.41
CA MET A 443 27.71 -11.13 -23.14
C MET A 443 28.01 -11.96 -24.38
N ARG A 444 28.05 -11.37 -25.59
CA ARG A 444 28.32 -12.10 -26.85
C ARG A 444 29.61 -12.92 -26.83
N GLN A 445 30.61 -12.50 -26.07
CA GLN A 445 31.89 -13.22 -25.95
C GLN A 445 31.87 -14.37 -24.93
N ILE A 446 30.72 -14.61 -24.27
CA ILE A 446 30.54 -15.68 -23.29
C ILE A 446 29.43 -16.63 -23.81
N PRO A 447 29.75 -17.57 -24.72
CA PRO A 447 28.74 -18.41 -25.39
C PRO A 447 27.88 -19.23 -24.43
N SER A 448 28.44 -19.63 -23.28
CA SER A 448 27.72 -20.36 -22.23
C SER A 448 26.62 -19.53 -21.58
N PHE A 449 26.80 -18.21 -21.41
CA PHE A 449 25.74 -17.32 -20.95
C PHE A 449 24.65 -17.15 -22.01
N VAL A 450 25.05 -16.95 -23.28
CA VAL A 450 24.08 -16.82 -24.39
C VAL A 450 23.19 -18.05 -24.48
N SER A 451 23.79 -19.24 -24.38
CA SER A 451 23.03 -20.51 -24.35
C SER A 451 22.10 -20.63 -23.14
N LEU A 452 22.53 -20.20 -21.95
CA LEU A 452 21.67 -20.17 -20.77
C LEU A 452 20.51 -19.19 -20.95
N MET A 453 20.78 -18.00 -21.48
CA MET A 453 19.78 -16.98 -21.77
C MET A 453 18.73 -17.52 -22.74
N ASP A 454 19.14 -18.11 -23.87
CA ASP A 454 18.23 -18.70 -24.84
C ASP A 454 17.37 -19.80 -24.20
N THR A 455 17.96 -20.62 -23.32
CA THR A 455 17.22 -21.66 -22.57
C THR A 455 16.16 -21.06 -21.64
N ILE A 456 16.51 -20.03 -20.88
CA ILE A 456 15.58 -19.36 -19.94
C ILE A 456 14.46 -18.65 -20.71
N LEU A 457 14.79 -17.94 -21.79
CA LEU A 457 13.78 -17.25 -22.61
C LEU A 457 12.85 -18.24 -23.32
N GLY A 458 13.39 -19.36 -23.84
CA GLY A 458 12.58 -20.42 -24.44
C GLY A 458 11.62 -21.09 -23.45
N ARG A 459 12.02 -21.22 -22.17
CA ARG A 459 11.12 -21.67 -21.10
C ARG A 459 9.98 -20.69 -20.84
N ALA A 460 10.26 -19.38 -20.84
CA ALA A 460 9.23 -18.36 -20.69
C ALA A 460 8.23 -18.37 -21.84
N GLU A 461 8.71 -18.50 -23.08
CA GLU A 461 7.85 -18.66 -24.27
C GLU A 461 7.00 -19.93 -24.19
N HIS A 462 7.59 -21.05 -23.78
CA HIS A 462 6.85 -22.30 -23.56
C HIS A 462 5.79 -22.17 -22.46
N ALA A 463 6.10 -21.51 -21.35
CA ALA A 463 5.15 -21.29 -20.26
C ALA A 463 3.95 -20.45 -20.71
N LEU A 464 4.19 -19.38 -21.47
CA LEU A 464 3.13 -18.56 -22.06
C LEU A 464 2.24 -19.37 -23.01
N GLN A 465 2.84 -20.16 -23.90
CA GLN A 465 2.10 -21.01 -24.82
C GLN A 465 1.31 -22.12 -24.10
N TRP A 466 1.89 -22.70 -23.05
CA TRP A 466 1.22 -23.68 -22.21
C TRP A 466 -0.03 -23.07 -21.56
N GLU A 467 0.09 -21.89 -20.97
CA GLU A 467 -1.02 -21.19 -20.33
C GLU A 467 -2.17 -20.93 -21.31
N ILE A 468 -1.87 -20.35 -22.48
CA ILE A 468 -2.85 -20.06 -23.54
C ILE A 468 -3.58 -21.35 -23.99
N SER A 469 -2.86 -22.47 -24.06
CA SER A 469 -3.41 -23.72 -24.61
C SER A 469 -4.03 -24.66 -23.57
N LYS A 470 -3.69 -24.52 -22.29
CA LYS A 470 -4.07 -25.45 -21.21
C LYS A 470 -4.80 -24.82 -20.04
N ALA A 471 -4.60 -23.54 -19.77
CA ALA A 471 -5.17 -22.85 -18.63
C ALA A 471 -6.22 -21.80 -19.01
N ARG A 472 -6.40 -21.50 -20.30
CA ARG A 472 -7.44 -20.58 -20.80
C ARG A 472 -8.64 -21.34 -21.37
N VAL A 473 -9.84 -21.05 -20.88
CA VAL A 473 -11.06 -21.69 -21.34
C VAL A 473 -11.59 -21.01 -22.61
N GLY A 474 -11.72 -21.77 -23.69
CA GLY A 474 -12.37 -21.34 -24.93
C GLY A 474 -13.81 -21.85 -25.04
N GLU A 475 -14.45 -21.63 -26.20
CA GLU A 475 -15.80 -22.14 -26.49
C GLU A 475 -15.89 -23.67 -26.43
N SER A 476 -14.84 -24.37 -26.88
CA SER A 476 -14.74 -25.83 -26.89
C SER A 476 -14.51 -26.46 -25.51
N GLY A 477 -14.15 -25.63 -24.53
CA GLY A 477 -13.76 -26.00 -23.18
C GLY A 477 -12.47 -26.81 -23.07
N ILE A 478 -11.91 -26.84 -21.87
CA ILE A 478 -10.65 -27.53 -21.52
C ILE A 478 -10.85 -28.41 -20.29
N SER A 479 -9.95 -29.38 -20.08
CA SER A 479 -9.86 -30.10 -18.80
C SER A 479 -9.15 -29.24 -17.76
N ILE A 480 -9.31 -29.58 -16.48
CA ILE A 480 -8.57 -28.91 -15.38
C ILE A 480 -7.06 -29.06 -15.67
N PRO A 481 -6.28 -27.96 -15.69
CA PRO A 481 -4.85 -28.02 -15.97
C PRO A 481 -4.09 -28.71 -14.84
N GLU A 482 -3.10 -29.52 -15.21
CA GLU A 482 -2.17 -30.15 -14.29
C GLU A 482 -0.89 -29.31 -14.17
N TYR A 483 -0.70 -28.67 -13.01
CA TYR A 483 0.47 -27.83 -12.75
C TYR A 483 1.73 -28.62 -12.30
N GLY A 484 1.59 -29.92 -12.01
CA GLY A 484 2.71 -30.79 -11.65
C GLY A 484 3.56 -30.27 -10.49
N ASP A 485 4.87 -30.13 -10.72
CA ASP A 485 5.84 -29.58 -9.78
C ASP A 485 5.84 -28.05 -9.69
N ARG A 486 4.94 -27.39 -10.42
CA ARG A 486 4.70 -25.95 -10.46
C ARG A 486 5.83 -25.14 -11.10
N LEU A 487 6.83 -25.77 -11.73
CA LEU A 487 7.91 -25.05 -12.42
C LEU A 487 7.40 -24.11 -13.52
N ILE A 488 6.25 -24.45 -14.13
CA ILE A 488 5.61 -23.61 -15.14
C ILE A 488 5.25 -22.21 -14.61
N LEU A 489 4.98 -22.07 -13.30
CA LEU A 489 4.70 -20.79 -12.67
C LEU A 489 5.94 -19.88 -12.64
N ALA A 490 7.11 -20.44 -12.30
CA ALA A 490 8.37 -19.68 -12.33
C ALA A 490 8.83 -19.37 -13.75
N ASP A 491 8.61 -20.28 -14.71
CA ASP A 491 9.14 -20.15 -16.06
C ASP A 491 8.64 -18.91 -16.78
N ARG A 492 7.43 -18.43 -16.47
CA ARG A 492 6.84 -17.19 -17.01
C ARG A 492 7.73 -15.96 -16.79
N SER A 493 8.49 -15.92 -15.70
CA SER A 493 9.26 -14.75 -15.27
C SER A 493 10.72 -15.04 -14.88
N LEU A 494 11.21 -16.27 -15.10
CA LEU A 494 12.58 -16.69 -14.74
C LEU A 494 13.68 -15.85 -15.39
N GLY A 495 13.38 -15.16 -16.51
CA GLY A 495 14.28 -14.18 -17.12
C GLY A 495 14.74 -13.06 -16.18
N HIS A 496 14.03 -12.81 -15.07
CA HIS A 496 14.48 -11.91 -14.01
C HIS A 496 15.87 -12.24 -13.47
N ALA A 497 16.20 -13.54 -13.42
CA ALA A 497 17.47 -14.01 -12.89
C ALA A 497 18.66 -13.57 -13.77
N LEU A 498 18.45 -13.28 -15.06
CA LEU A 498 19.52 -13.08 -16.05
C LEU A 498 20.49 -11.97 -15.67
N GLY A 499 20.01 -10.87 -15.06
CA GLY A 499 20.88 -9.77 -14.62
C GLY A 499 21.87 -10.21 -13.54
N VAL A 500 21.41 -10.99 -12.56
CA VAL A 500 22.25 -11.54 -11.48
C VAL A 500 23.15 -12.66 -11.99
N LEU A 501 22.63 -13.52 -12.87
CA LEU A 501 23.43 -14.59 -13.48
C LEU A 501 24.56 -14.02 -14.34
N ALA A 502 24.32 -12.93 -15.07
CA ALA A 502 25.35 -12.25 -15.86
C ALA A 502 26.53 -11.77 -14.99
N VAL A 503 26.27 -11.30 -13.76
CA VAL A 503 27.31 -10.93 -12.79
C VAL A 503 28.23 -12.10 -12.48
N PHE A 504 27.70 -13.31 -12.29
CA PHE A 504 28.52 -14.51 -12.12
C PHE A 504 29.35 -14.82 -13.37
N PHE A 505 28.75 -14.78 -14.56
CA PHE A 505 29.48 -15.08 -15.80
C PHE A 505 30.61 -14.07 -16.09
N PHE A 506 30.44 -12.79 -15.75
CA PHE A 506 31.53 -11.80 -15.83
C PHE A 506 32.74 -12.14 -14.96
N LYS A 507 32.55 -12.99 -13.94
CA LYS A 507 33.60 -13.45 -13.03
C LYS A 507 34.08 -14.87 -13.36
N GLY A 508 33.70 -15.40 -14.52
CA GLY A 508 34.22 -16.65 -15.05
C GLY A 508 33.53 -17.91 -14.53
N PHE A 509 32.40 -17.79 -13.84
CA PHE A 509 31.63 -18.95 -13.39
C PHE A 509 31.01 -19.68 -14.59
N SER A 510 30.92 -21.01 -14.48
CA SER A 510 30.36 -21.86 -15.53
C SER A 510 28.89 -22.21 -15.24
N ILE A 511 28.12 -22.54 -16.29
CA ILE A 511 26.71 -22.94 -16.18
C ILE A 511 26.46 -24.11 -15.22
N GLY A 512 27.48 -24.96 -15.00
CA GLY A 512 27.39 -26.14 -14.14
C GLY A 512 27.80 -25.90 -12.69
N SER A 513 28.27 -24.70 -12.35
CA SER A 513 28.82 -24.41 -11.03
C SER A 513 27.74 -24.51 -9.94
N PRO A 514 28.10 -24.90 -8.70
CA PRO A 514 27.17 -24.93 -7.59
C PRO A 514 26.48 -23.58 -7.38
N GLU A 515 27.22 -22.48 -7.52
CA GLU A 515 26.71 -21.13 -7.28
C GLU A 515 25.57 -20.77 -8.23
N LEU A 516 25.74 -21.01 -9.53
CA LEU A 516 24.69 -20.75 -10.51
C LEU A 516 23.48 -21.66 -10.31
N LYS A 517 23.69 -22.93 -9.95
CA LYS A 517 22.60 -23.87 -9.68
C LYS A 517 21.78 -23.45 -8.47
N SER A 518 22.44 -23.09 -7.38
CA SER A 518 21.77 -22.61 -6.16
C SER A 518 21.05 -21.29 -6.42
N MET A 519 21.63 -20.36 -7.19
CA MET A 519 20.97 -19.10 -7.55
C MET A 519 19.75 -19.31 -8.47
N LEU A 520 19.85 -20.19 -9.47
CA LEU A 520 18.72 -20.56 -10.33
C LEU A 520 17.60 -21.24 -9.54
N ARG A 521 17.96 -22.13 -8.61
CA ARG A 521 16.99 -22.77 -7.72
C ARG A 521 16.31 -21.75 -6.81
N PHE A 522 17.06 -20.81 -6.24
CA PHE A 522 16.50 -19.71 -5.48
C PHE A 522 15.44 -18.95 -6.29
N PHE A 523 15.78 -18.47 -7.49
CA PHE A 523 14.81 -17.73 -8.32
C PHE A 523 13.61 -18.58 -8.71
N GLY A 524 13.80 -19.86 -9.06
CA GLY A 524 12.69 -20.75 -9.38
C GLY A 524 11.71 -20.91 -8.21
N GLN A 525 12.23 -21.18 -7.01
CA GLN A 525 11.40 -21.38 -5.81
C GLN A 525 10.71 -20.08 -5.37
N HIS A 526 11.45 -18.97 -5.38
CA HIS A 526 10.95 -17.62 -5.10
C HIS A 526 9.79 -17.22 -6.04
N LEU A 527 9.97 -17.40 -7.35
CA LEU A 527 8.96 -17.03 -8.33
C LEU A 527 7.70 -17.91 -8.25
N ILE A 528 7.82 -19.19 -7.89
CA ILE A 528 6.64 -20.03 -7.62
C ILE A 528 5.86 -19.48 -6.43
N ALA A 529 6.52 -19.22 -5.31
CA ALA A 529 5.85 -18.71 -4.11
C ALA A 529 5.14 -17.38 -4.39
N ARG A 530 5.80 -16.49 -5.13
CA ARG A 530 5.23 -15.22 -5.55
C ARG A 530 3.99 -15.39 -6.44
N GLN A 531 4.07 -16.22 -7.48
CA GLN A 531 2.94 -16.44 -8.38
C GLN A 531 1.75 -17.06 -7.64
N LEU A 532 1.99 -17.96 -6.67
CA LEU A 532 0.92 -18.50 -5.83
C LEU A 532 0.25 -17.42 -4.97
N SER A 533 1.02 -16.44 -4.48
CA SER A 533 0.46 -15.29 -3.77
C SER A 533 -0.42 -14.44 -4.69
N ASP A 534 0.06 -14.16 -5.90
CA ASP A 534 -0.68 -13.38 -6.90
C ASP A 534 -1.98 -14.12 -7.31
N ASP A 535 -1.91 -15.42 -7.63
CA ASP A 535 -3.08 -16.26 -7.97
C ASP A 535 -4.15 -16.30 -6.86
N MET A 536 -3.77 -16.16 -5.59
CA MET A 536 -4.74 -16.10 -4.47
C MET A 536 -5.49 -14.77 -4.43
N HIS A 537 -4.81 -13.66 -4.75
CA HIS A 537 -5.44 -12.34 -4.82
C HIS A 537 -6.32 -12.21 -6.06
N ASP A 538 -5.90 -12.79 -7.18
CA ASP A 538 -6.52 -12.58 -8.49
C ASP A 538 -7.53 -13.68 -8.87
N VAL A 539 -7.81 -14.64 -7.96
CA VAL A 539 -8.67 -15.82 -8.24
C VAL A 539 -10.04 -15.45 -8.84
N GLU A 540 -10.66 -14.37 -8.40
CA GLU A 540 -11.93 -13.89 -8.91
C GLU A 540 -11.80 -13.33 -10.34
N GLU A 541 -10.77 -12.52 -10.56
CA GLU A 541 -10.44 -11.90 -11.84
C GLU A 541 -10.07 -12.97 -12.88
N ASP A 542 -9.27 -13.95 -12.48
CA ASP A 542 -8.92 -15.12 -13.28
C ASP A 542 -10.15 -15.85 -13.80
N ILE A 543 -11.12 -16.15 -12.93
CA ILE A 543 -12.37 -16.81 -13.30
C ILE A 543 -13.15 -15.98 -14.33
N ASP A 544 -13.24 -14.67 -14.12
CA ASP A 544 -13.99 -13.76 -15.00
C ASP A 544 -13.38 -13.68 -16.41
N PHE A 545 -12.05 -13.74 -16.48
CA PHE A 545 -11.28 -13.78 -17.73
C PHE A 545 -11.12 -15.17 -18.33
N GLY A 546 -11.71 -16.21 -17.72
CA GLY A 546 -11.65 -17.55 -18.27
C GLY A 546 -10.31 -18.26 -18.04
N ARG A 547 -9.63 -17.95 -16.94
CA ARG A 547 -8.35 -18.52 -16.58
C ARG A 547 -8.53 -19.53 -15.47
N LEU A 548 -7.82 -20.63 -15.58
CA LEU A 548 -7.71 -21.66 -14.57
C LEU A 548 -6.30 -21.57 -13.99
N SER A 549 -6.03 -20.52 -13.22
CA SER A 549 -4.79 -20.39 -12.43
C SER A 549 -4.62 -21.55 -11.46
N PHE A 550 -3.47 -21.63 -10.76
CA PHE A 550 -3.23 -22.75 -9.86
C PHE A 550 -4.32 -22.86 -8.80
N VAL A 551 -4.73 -21.72 -8.23
CA VAL A 551 -5.77 -21.63 -7.19
C VAL A 551 -7.14 -22.06 -7.72
N CYS A 552 -7.49 -21.62 -8.93
CA CYS A 552 -8.73 -22.03 -9.59
C CYS A 552 -8.76 -23.53 -9.84
N ALA A 553 -7.67 -24.07 -10.41
CA ALA A 553 -7.55 -25.49 -10.74
C ALA A 553 -7.55 -26.39 -9.49
N ASP A 554 -6.83 -25.98 -8.43
CA ASP A 554 -6.85 -26.68 -7.13
C ASP A 554 -8.28 -26.71 -6.58
N SER A 555 -8.96 -25.56 -6.48
CA SER A 555 -10.31 -25.47 -5.92
C SER A 555 -11.32 -26.30 -6.71
N LEU A 556 -11.25 -26.26 -8.05
CA LEU A 556 -12.10 -27.06 -8.94
C LEU A 556 -11.90 -28.56 -8.76
N SER A 557 -10.70 -29.02 -8.40
CA SER A 557 -10.42 -30.45 -8.20
C SER A 557 -11.15 -31.07 -6.99
N TYR A 558 -11.70 -30.24 -6.09
CA TYR A 558 -12.49 -30.64 -4.92
C TYR A 558 -13.99 -30.39 -5.08
N LEU A 559 -14.44 -29.98 -6.27
CA LEU A 559 -15.85 -29.87 -6.61
C LEU A 559 -16.25 -31.10 -7.45
N ASP A 560 -17.41 -31.69 -7.14
CA ASP A 560 -17.98 -32.78 -7.95
C ASP A 560 -18.30 -32.25 -9.36
N PHE A 561 -17.43 -32.50 -10.35
CA PHE A 561 -17.47 -31.73 -11.62
C PHE A 561 -17.33 -32.55 -12.94
N VAL A 562 -17.78 -31.89 -14.02
CA VAL A 562 -17.89 -32.29 -15.43
C VAL A 562 -16.51 -32.36 -16.12
N ALA A 563 -16.31 -33.29 -17.05
CA ALA A 563 -15.02 -33.51 -17.71
C ALA A 563 -14.42 -32.33 -18.52
N LYS A 564 -15.19 -31.26 -18.79
CA LYS A 564 -14.73 -30.07 -19.54
C LYS A 564 -15.30 -28.74 -19.01
N ILE A 565 -14.44 -27.74 -18.88
CA ILE A 565 -14.72 -26.38 -18.42
C ILE A 565 -14.70 -25.43 -19.61
N ASN A 566 -15.79 -24.69 -19.83
CA ASN A 566 -15.90 -23.60 -20.81
C ASN A 566 -16.28 -22.29 -20.09
N GLN A 567 -16.23 -21.16 -20.80
CA GLN A 567 -16.51 -19.85 -20.19
C GLN A 567 -17.87 -19.79 -19.49
N LYS A 568 -18.88 -20.47 -20.04
CA LYS A 568 -20.24 -20.43 -19.51
C LYS A 568 -20.39 -21.20 -18.21
N ASN A 569 -19.78 -22.39 -18.09
CA ASN A 569 -19.87 -23.17 -16.85
C ASN A 569 -18.92 -22.64 -15.78
N LEU A 570 -17.73 -22.15 -16.15
CA LEU A 570 -16.79 -21.52 -15.23
C LEU A 570 -17.43 -20.33 -14.50
N LYS A 571 -18.07 -19.42 -15.25
CA LYS A 571 -18.80 -18.29 -14.66
C LYS A 571 -19.96 -18.69 -13.75
N LYS A 572 -20.64 -19.79 -14.05
CA LYS A 572 -21.72 -20.30 -13.19
C LYS A 572 -21.19 -20.88 -11.88
N MET A 573 -20.01 -21.49 -11.94
CA MET A 573 -19.34 -22.10 -10.79
C MET A 573 -18.51 -21.11 -9.98
N LYS A 574 -18.35 -19.87 -10.45
CA LYS A 574 -17.56 -18.83 -9.78
C LYS A 574 -17.81 -18.78 -8.28
N LYS A 575 -19.09 -18.75 -7.87
CA LYS A 575 -19.47 -18.73 -6.46
C LYS A 575 -18.96 -19.97 -5.71
N ASP A 576 -19.19 -21.16 -6.26
CA ASP A 576 -18.81 -22.41 -5.61
C ASP A 576 -17.28 -22.56 -5.51
N ILE A 577 -16.55 -22.10 -6.54
CA ILE A 577 -15.08 -22.09 -6.56
C ILE A 577 -14.55 -21.14 -5.49
N LEU A 578 -15.05 -19.91 -5.43
CA LEU A 578 -14.63 -18.91 -4.45
C LEU A 578 -15.00 -19.36 -3.02
N GLU A 579 -16.20 -19.90 -2.82
CA GLU A 579 -16.62 -20.45 -1.53
C GLU A 579 -15.69 -21.58 -1.09
N LYS A 580 -15.38 -22.53 -2.00
CA LYS A 580 -14.45 -23.63 -1.71
C LYS A 580 -13.05 -23.11 -1.40
N PHE A 581 -12.57 -22.13 -2.16
CA PHE A 581 -11.27 -21.53 -1.96
C PHE A 581 -11.15 -20.87 -0.57
N TRP A 582 -12.02 -19.90 -0.29
CA TRP A 582 -11.95 -19.09 0.93
C TRP A 582 -12.28 -19.88 2.20
N SER A 583 -13.17 -20.88 2.12
CA SER A 583 -13.56 -21.67 3.29
C SER A 583 -12.61 -22.84 3.60
N GLU A 584 -12.03 -23.48 2.58
CA GLU A 584 -11.32 -24.76 2.76
C GLU A 584 -9.92 -24.80 2.16
N ARG A 585 -9.64 -24.11 1.04
CA ARG A 585 -8.39 -24.33 0.27
C ARG A 585 -7.31 -23.29 0.49
N ILE A 586 -7.65 -22.06 0.87
CA ILE A 586 -6.66 -20.98 1.07
C ILE A 586 -5.52 -21.39 1.99
N GLY A 587 -5.81 -22.07 3.10
CA GLY A 587 -4.78 -22.57 4.02
C GLY A 587 -3.80 -23.54 3.37
N ALA A 588 -4.28 -24.43 2.49
CA ALA A 588 -3.44 -25.39 1.79
C ALA A 588 -2.55 -24.70 0.72
N VAL A 589 -3.08 -23.71 -0.01
CA VAL A 589 -2.30 -22.94 -0.99
C VAL A 589 -1.22 -22.11 -0.28
N VAL A 590 -1.55 -21.48 0.84
CA VAL A 590 -0.58 -20.74 1.68
C VAL A 590 0.55 -21.66 2.14
N ASP A 591 0.23 -22.88 2.60
CA ASP A 591 1.25 -23.84 3.04
C ASP A 591 2.18 -24.29 1.90
N ILE A 592 1.65 -24.42 0.67
CA ILE A 592 2.47 -24.68 -0.53
C ILE A 592 3.43 -23.51 -0.78
N GLY A 593 2.93 -22.26 -0.77
CA GLY A 593 3.75 -21.06 -0.96
C GLY A 593 4.86 -20.96 0.09
N LEU A 594 4.55 -21.19 1.36
CA LEU A 594 5.52 -21.20 2.45
C LEU A 594 6.60 -22.29 2.26
N SER A 595 6.24 -23.47 1.78
CA SER A 595 7.21 -24.54 1.49
C SER A 595 8.20 -24.14 0.38
N HIS A 596 7.74 -23.44 -0.66
CA HIS A 596 8.62 -22.93 -1.72
C HIS A 596 9.55 -21.82 -1.19
N ILE A 597 9.07 -20.96 -0.28
CA ILE A 597 9.92 -19.98 0.42
C ILE A 597 11.02 -20.67 1.23
N GLU A 598 10.70 -21.74 1.95
CA GLU A 598 11.69 -22.52 2.71
C GLU A 598 12.76 -23.14 1.80
N GLN A 599 12.36 -23.69 0.66
CA GLN A 599 13.29 -24.21 -0.35
C GLN A 599 14.18 -23.10 -0.95
N ALA A 600 13.63 -21.89 -1.14
CA ALA A 600 14.40 -20.74 -1.59
C ALA A 600 15.44 -20.31 -0.54
N PHE A 601 15.07 -20.28 0.75
CA PHE A 601 16.02 -20.04 1.85
C PHE A 601 17.12 -21.10 1.90
N GLN A 602 16.78 -22.38 1.71
CA GLN A 602 17.76 -23.46 1.64
C GLN A 602 18.73 -23.23 0.49
N ALA A 603 18.24 -22.82 -0.69
CA ALA A 603 19.09 -22.51 -1.83
C ALA A 603 20.06 -21.35 -1.57
N LEU A 604 19.62 -20.29 -0.86
CA LEU A 604 20.50 -19.21 -0.45
C LEU A 604 21.52 -19.63 0.62
N SER A 605 21.14 -20.54 1.52
CA SER A 605 22.04 -21.00 2.59
C SER A 605 23.32 -21.66 2.05
N GLU A 606 23.23 -22.32 0.89
CA GLU A 606 24.38 -22.91 0.19
C GLU A 606 25.37 -21.87 -0.36
N LEU A 607 24.93 -20.62 -0.53
CA LEU A 607 25.76 -19.51 -1.00
C LEU A 607 26.33 -18.66 0.13
N ARG A 608 25.71 -18.72 1.32
CA ARG A 608 25.88 -17.74 2.40
C ARG A 608 27.29 -17.66 2.98
N ASP A 609 28.05 -18.76 2.91
CA ASP A 609 29.42 -18.81 3.43
C ASP A 609 30.41 -18.03 2.56
N VAL A 610 30.06 -17.81 1.29
CA VAL A 610 30.94 -17.16 0.29
C VAL A 610 30.37 -15.82 -0.16
N TYR A 611 29.04 -15.69 -0.18
CA TYR A 611 28.34 -14.54 -0.73
C TYR A 611 27.40 -13.90 0.28
N ASP A 612 27.38 -12.57 0.30
CA ASP A 612 26.32 -11.79 0.91
C ASP A 612 25.05 -11.89 0.04
N VAL A 613 24.12 -12.69 0.54
CA VAL A 613 22.79 -12.95 -0.05
C VAL A 613 21.66 -12.32 0.77
N SER A 614 21.98 -11.39 1.68
CA SER A 614 21.03 -10.77 2.60
C SER A 614 19.84 -10.10 1.89
N MET A 615 20.09 -9.45 0.76
CA MET A 615 19.06 -8.86 -0.09
C MET A 615 18.07 -9.90 -0.63
N PHE A 616 18.52 -11.09 -1.02
CA PHE A 616 17.60 -12.13 -1.48
C PHE A 616 16.80 -12.74 -0.32
N ALA A 617 17.42 -12.83 0.85
CA ALA A 617 16.73 -13.23 2.07
C ALA A 617 15.65 -12.21 2.49
N SER A 618 15.87 -10.90 2.30
CA SER A 618 14.86 -9.89 2.61
C SER A 618 13.65 -9.97 1.67
N LEU A 619 13.85 -10.30 0.38
CA LEU A 619 12.75 -10.58 -0.55
C LEU A 619 11.87 -11.73 -0.04
N LEU A 620 12.48 -12.85 0.37
CA LEU A 620 11.75 -14.00 0.91
C LEU A 620 11.03 -13.70 2.22
N SER A 621 11.62 -12.90 3.11
CA SER A 621 10.98 -12.51 4.37
C SER A 621 9.69 -11.74 4.14
N ARG A 622 9.68 -10.82 3.17
CA ARG A 622 8.48 -10.06 2.79
C ARG A 622 7.36 -10.99 2.29
N ASP A 623 7.67 -11.88 1.37
CA ASP A 623 6.66 -12.80 0.81
C ASP A 623 6.17 -13.78 1.89
N LYS A 624 7.05 -14.17 2.82
CA LYS A 624 6.68 -14.98 3.99
C LYS A 624 5.72 -14.25 4.92
N GLU A 625 5.96 -12.97 5.18
CA GLU A 625 5.10 -12.14 6.02
C GLU A 625 3.71 -12.01 5.41
N LEU A 626 3.60 -11.79 4.09
CA LEU A 626 2.33 -11.75 3.37
C LEU A 626 1.54 -13.07 3.52
N LEU A 627 2.17 -14.20 3.19
CA LEU A 627 1.52 -15.52 3.31
C LEU A 627 1.14 -15.86 4.76
N THR A 628 1.96 -15.46 5.72
CA THR A 628 1.66 -15.67 7.15
C THR A 628 0.51 -14.76 7.61
N GLY A 629 0.41 -13.53 7.09
CA GLY A 629 -0.69 -12.61 7.32
C GLY A 629 -2.02 -13.18 6.83
N ALA A 630 -2.07 -13.63 5.57
CA ALA A 630 -3.24 -14.26 4.97
C ALA A 630 -3.73 -15.48 5.79
N LYS A 631 -2.79 -16.27 6.35
CA LYS A 631 -3.12 -17.39 7.24
C LYS A 631 -3.83 -16.94 8.52
N LYS A 632 -3.41 -15.83 9.12
CA LYS A 632 -4.03 -15.27 10.33
C LYS A 632 -5.40 -14.66 10.02
N GLU A 633 -5.53 -13.93 8.92
CA GLU A 633 -6.81 -13.34 8.50
C GLU A 633 -7.87 -14.41 8.22
N THR A 634 -7.48 -15.51 7.55
CA THR A 634 -8.37 -16.66 7.34
C THR A 634 -8.93 -17.18 8.68
N GLN A 635 -8.08 -17.27 9.71
CA GLN A 635 -8.51 -17.70 11.05
C GLN A 635 -9.46 -16.69 11.70
N ALA A 636 -9.22 -15.39 11.50
CA ALA A 636 -10.08 -14.31 12.01
C ALA A 636 -11.46 -14.29 11.33
N ILE A 637 -11.53 -14.48 10.00
CA ILE A 637 -12.79 -14.59 9.24
C ILE A 637 -13.61 -15.79 9.74
N GLN A 638 -12.96 -16.93 9.96
CA GLN A 638 -13.64 -18.09 10.54
C GLN A 638 -14.21 -17.79 11.94
N ALA A 639 -13.53 -16.97 12.75
CA ALA A 639 -14.05 -16.51 14.03
C ALA A 639 -15.25 -15.56 13.87
N PHE A 640 -15.21 -14.62 12.92
CA PHE A 640 -16.32 -13.71 12.60
C PHE A 640 -17.58 -14.47 12.18
N LEU A 641 -17.44 -15.43 11.25
CA LEU A 641 -18.57 -16.23 10.78
C LEU A 641 -19.21 -17.07 11.90
N ARG A 642 -18.42 -17.57 12.84
CA ARG A 642 -18.93 -18.27 14.04
C ARG A 642 -19.75 -17.36 14.97
N PHE A 643 -19.48 -16.05 15.00
CA PHE A 643 -20.23 -15.09 15.80
C PHE A 643 -21.61 -14.82 15.21
N PHE A 644 -21.70 -14.64 13.90
CA PHE A 644 -22.96 -14.34 13.20
C PHE A 644 -23.82 -15.58 12.89
N ASN A 645 -23.21 -16.75 12.78
CA ASN A 645 -23.93 -17.99 12.52
C ASN A 645 -23.56 -19.08 13.54
N PRO A 646 -24.31 -19.20 14.65
CA PRO A 646 -24.05 -20.19 15.70
C PRO A 646 -24.06 -21.65 15.23
N SER A 647 -24.63 -21.93 14.06
CA SER A 647 -24.68 -23.28 13.47
C SER A 647 -23.37 -23.71 12.79
N LEU A 648 -22.40 -22.81 12.63
CA LEU A 648 -21.04 -23.10 12.14
C LEU A 648 -20.05 -23.49 13.27
N ARG A 649 -20.56 -23.78 14.48
CA ARG A 649 -19.79 -24.44 15.53
C ARG A 649 -19.66 -25.93 15.18
N ILE A 650 -18.61 -26.29 14.44
CA ILE A 650 -18.14 -27.68 14.38
C ILE A 650 -17.52 -28.04 15.73
#